data_AF-A0AAV2ZH88-F1
#
_entry.id   AF-A0AAV2ZH88-F1
#
_cell.length_a   1.000
_cell.length_b   1.000
_cell.length_c   1.000
_cell.angle_alpha   90.00
_cell.angle_beta   90.00
_cell.angle_gamma   90.00
#
_symmetry.space_group_name_H-M   'P 1'
#
loop_
_entity.id
_entity.type
_entity.pdbx_description
1 polymer ?
#
loop_
_entity_poly.entity_id
_entity_poly.type
_entity_poly.pdbx_seq_one_letter_code
_entity_poly.pdbx_strand_id
1 'polypeptide(L)'
;MYTKMTATGSSLITAPRTISKDLEAKIAVAIAGVIAKNDVSKLTTKLVRQAVEKEVHVSLTNHKEVLKRLMHQELRKIKVQRVAKRVAPEPWKMKQRRESMRKGMRYVYQWLQTPEAFDLYGLHAMQLLYDLQATETGDSSRLAVFYVRQLGALWLKQRRHLSWEANSQPTPAQVRRVVEVLTAIFITERVGVCHNRRVELLQFFDRSPPVYSVLDYIGWNPLGDLTTLTSSSEGFQRMTHSLFLAYYAHCLNVSVGCTVFQAMQHLPAFYPYKGPNEISGTEYRQQLQMISTVVMVVTNFGQLKCEPELLPHEYFLLRHHLVHFVTRHDVAVVAEILKALRCFVGSDNLIPVRRGMAILMLTQMDTGCWKPAADATPASSYFTSMNAILALGERETYGYAPSIPDLSPLLEINLNSEVGCPKQEDIDAVTDKEVVKKEVKKEVSHDEPMPEAATSGSQSDSEKMIARMAEEEDLATQVKFLQSMLEDGGNVKTVPAALAKNVLKTLGDMKLNVEILKSTGIGRVINKLRKHSTEEVAQTAAQLVANMSKFAKSYRVDQVEEYVEAFYRDGYVVIEDVLTSEDCAKSVDEVWTYLEKDGLVKRDNETTWGNENWPQEVCRNGGFMGRFPFWKRMKKLDATWVNRQEQAWKNRENTKVYRAFCNIMKSRRLWVSIDRYGVMRPAKLRHRANENEEVLEEWQTKKDWLHWDLSPFHFGTSAAGYAPATLSGEQAETYGSLRVQGLISLVDCPEDTGGFHCVPGFTDQRFFDWANAHRDSYGALPEVSTRNFIEVPDDDPMRKEVTRVPMKAGSLLIWNSQLPHGNFPNTGFDFRMVQYIKMISVDDPREFLPAMKLQRFNTSEWFPPTFTPSPLGEMLYGLKDWPEDNEAAPNSAQ
;
A
#
# COMPACT_ATOMS: atom_id res chain seq x y z
N MET A 1 -44.72 36.29 -19.18
CA MET A 1 -43.33 36.74 -18.94
C MET A 1 -43.40 38.18 -18.47
N TYR A 2 -42.79 38.52 -17.34
CA TYR A 2 -42.70 39.91 -16.88
C TYR A 2 -41.29 40.44 -17.16
N THR A 3 -41.15 41.63 -17.69
CA THR A 3 -39.83 42.26 -17.96
C THR A 3 -39.48 43.22 -16.82
N LYS A 4 -38.31 43.03 -16.20
CA LYS A 4 -37.76 43.94 -15.19
C LYS A 4 -36.65 44.78 -15.80
N MET A 5 -36.73 46.10 -15.65
CA MET A 5 -35.66 47.01 -16.04
C MET A 5 -34.47 46.91 -15.07
N THR A 6 -33.28 46.71 -15.61
CA THR A 6 -32.03 46.78 -14.83
C THR A 6 -31.59 48.23 -14.64
N ALA A 7 -30.72 48.49 -13.66
CA ALA A 7 -30.15 49.83 -13.39
C ALA A 7 -29.39 50.43 -14.59
N THR A 8 -29.05 49.62 -15.60
CA THR A 8 -28.39 50.03 -16.84
C THR A 8 -29.35 50.22 -18.03
N GLY A 9 -30.67 50.19 -17.82
CA GLY A 9 -31.68 50.44 -18.86
C GLY A 9 -32.03 49.23 -19.75
N SER A 10 -31.44 48.05 -19.50
CA SER A 10 -31.70 46.81 -20.24
C SER A 10 -32.88 46.03 -19.65
N SER A 11 -33.81 45.57 -20.49
CA SER A 11 -34.97 44.77 -20.10
C SER A 11 -34.59 43.30 -19.88
N LEU A 12 -34.89 42.77 -18.69
CA LEU A 12 -34.53 41.42 -18.28
C LEU A 12 -35.81 40.60 -18.05
N ILE A 13 -35.95 39.45 -18.71
CA ILE A 13 -37.15 38.62 -18.57
C ILE A 13 -37.12 37.91 -17.22
N THR A 14 -38.10 38.21 -16.38
CA THR A 14 -38.29 37.60 -15.06
C THR A 14 -39.04 36.28 -15.18
N ALA A 15 -38.33 35.20 -14.82
CA ALA A 15 -38.82 33.88 -14.40
C ALA A 15 -39.72 33.10 -15.39
N PRO A 16 -39.15 32.45 -16.42
CA PRO A 16 -39.78 31.23 -16.93
C PRO A 16 -39.74 30.16 -15.82
N ARG A 17 -40.88 29.49 -15.56
CA ARG A 17 -40.95 28.39 -14.56
C ARG A 17 -40.03 27.22 -14.93
N THR A 18 -39.75 27.04 -16.21
CA THR A 18 -38.87 26.01 -16.78
C THR A 18 -37.98 26.61 -17.87
N ILE A 19 -36.71 26.21 -17.96
CA ILE A 19 -35.80 26.63 -19.03
C ILE A 19 -35.93 25.61 -20.17
N SER A 20 -36.15 26.07 -21.41
CA SER A 20 -36.19 25.18 -22.58
C SER A 20 -34.78 24.72 -22.97
N LYS A 21 -34.66 23.58 -23.66
CA LYS A 21 -33.35 23.06 -24.13
C LYS A 21 -32.60 24.08 -25.01
N ASP A 22 -33.31 24.83 -25.85
CA ASP A 22 -32.70 25.87 -26.69
C ASP A 22 -32.13 27.03 -25.86
N LEU A 23 -32.81 27.39 -24.76
CA LEU A 23 -32.34 28.43 -23.86
C LEU A 23 -31.17 27.95 -23.01
N GLU A 24 -31.18 26.69 -22.56
CA GLU A 24 -30.01 26.06 -21.90
C GLU A 24 -28.79 26.04 -22.81
N ALA A 25 -28.95 25.73 -24.10
CA ALA A 25 -27.85 25.76 -25.07
C ALA A 25 -27.25 27.17 -25.20
N LYS A 26 -28.09 28.21 -25.27
CA LYS A 26 -27.63 29.61 -25.29
C LYS A 26 -26.91 30.01 -24.01
N ILE A 27 -27.42 29.56 -22.85
CA ILE A 27 -26.78 29.77 -21.55
C ILE A 27 -25.40 29.09 -21.51
N ALA A 28 -25.28 27.85 -21.99
CA ALA A 28 -24.02 27.13 -22.04
C ALA A 28 -22.97 27.84 -22.91
N VAL A 29 -23.36 28.36 -24.08
CA VAL A 29 -22.48 29.14 -24.96
C VAL A 29 -22.00 30.43 -24.27
N ALA A 30 -22.90 31.16 -23.61
CA ALA A 30 -22.55 32.36 -22.86
C ALA A 30 -21.57 32.04 -21.71
N ILE A 31 -21.82 30.96 -20.96
CA ILE A 31 -20.91 30.47 -19.92
C ILE A 31 -19.51 30.17 -20.48
N ALA A 32 -19.42 29.46 -21.61
CA ALA A 32 -18.15 29.16 -22.26
C ALA A 32 -17.39 30.44 -22.64
N GLY A 33 -18.10 31.44 -23.16
CA GLY A 33 -17.54 32.76 -23.48
C GLY A 33 -17.03 33.51 -22.25
N VAL A 34 -17.74 33.43 -21.12
CA VAL A 34 -17.30 34.02 -19.84
C VAL A 34 -16.05 33.31 -19.31
N ILE A 35 -16.01 31.98 -19.36
CA ILE A 35 -14.84 31.21 -18.90
C ILE A 35 -13.61 31.52 -19.76
N ALA A 36 -13.76 31.63 -21.08
CA ALA A 36 -12.64 31.93 -21.98
C ALA A 36 -12.00 33.31 -21.73
N LYS A 37 -12.77 34.28 -21.25
CA LYS A 37 -12.31 35.67 -21.01
C LYS A 37 -11.77 35.91 -19.60
N ASN A 38 -11.89 34.94 -18.70
CA ASN A 38 -11.55 35.11 -17.28
C ASN A 38 -10.59 34.04 -16.80
N ASP A 39 -9.83 34.37 -15.75
CA ASP A 39 -9.05 33.37 -15.01
C ASP A 39 -10.00 32.42 -14.27
N VAL A 40 -9.88 31.12 -14.58
CA VAL A 40 -10.74 30.06 -14.03
C VAL A 40 -10.73 30.05 -12.49
N SER A 41 -9.58 30.39 -11.87
CA SER A 41 -9.44 30.43 -10.41
C SER A 41 -10.24 31.54 -9.72
N LYS A 42 -10.74 32.52 -10.49
CA LYS A 42 -11.48 33.69 -9.99
C LYS A 42 -12.98 33.64 -10.33
N LEU A 43 -13.43 32.60 -11.03
CA LEU A 43 -14.83 32.44 -11.43
C LEU A 43 -15.69 32.01 -10.25
N THR A 44 -16.63 32.87 -9.85
CA THR A 44 -17.67 32.52 -8.88
C THR A 44 -19.01 32.33 -9.61
N THR A 45 -19.89 31.47 -9.08
CA THR A 45 -21.24 31.29 -9.64
C THR A 45 -22.02 32.61 -9.73
N LYS A 46 -21.77 33.56 -8.82
CA LYS A 46 -22.36 34.90 -8.85
C LYS A 46 -21.90 35.72 -10.06
N LEU A 47 -20.60 35.69 -10.35
CA LEU A 47 -20.01 36.43 -11.47
C LEU A 47 -20.46 35.84 -12.81
N VAL A 48 -20.44 34.51 -12.93
CA VAL A 48 -20.92 33.80 -14.13
C VAL A 48 -22.40 34.09 -14.35
N ARG A 49 -23.23 34.03 -13.29
CA ARG A 49 -24.65 34.39 -13.37
C ARG A 49 -24.86 35.79 -13.91
N GLN A 50 -24.19 36.79 -13.34
CA GLN A 50 -24.37 38.20 -13.75
C GLN A 50 -23.94 38.43 -15.19
N ALA A 51 -22.85 37.80 -15.64
CA ALA A 51 -22.39 37.92 -17.01
C ALA A 51 -23.34 37.24 -18.02
N VAL A 52 -23.83 36.03 -17.68
CA VAL A 52 -24.76 35.27 -18.52
C VAL A 52 -26.15 35.91 -18.55
N GLU A 53 -26.66 36.40 -17.42
CA GLU A 53 -27.95 37.13 -17.36
C GLU A 53 -27.90 38.41 -18.23
N LYS A 54 -26.73 39.05 -18.34
CA LYS A 54 -26.51 40.21 -19.22
C LYS A 54 -26.49 39.83 -20.70
N GLU A 55 -25.96 38.66 -21.06
CA GLU A 55 -25.82 38.21 -22.45
C GLU A 55 -27.10 37.55 -23.00
N VAL A 56 -27.78 36.76 -22.17
CA VAL A 56 -28.98 36.00 -22.56
C VAL A 56 -30.27 36.76 -22.23
N HIS A 57 -30.19 37.87 -21.49
CA HIS A 57 -31.32 38.74 -21.09
C HIS A 57 -32.44 38.03 -20.31
N VAL A 58 -32.12 36.94 -19.61
CA VAL A 58 -33.05 36.16 -18.78
C VAL A 58 -32.52 36.08 -17.35
N SER A 59 -33.40 36.27 -16.36
CA SER A 59 -33.02 36.16 -14.95
C SER A 59 -32.86 34.70 -14.55
N LEU A 60 -31.68 34.32 -14.07
CA LEU A 60 -31.33 32.99 -13.60
C LEU A 60 -31.34 32.88 -12.06
N THR A 61 -31.82 33.92 -11.37
CA THR A 61 -31.90 33.99 -9.90
C THR A 61 -32.52 32.72 -9.26
N ASN A 62 -33.55 32.13 -9.88
CA ASN A 62 -34.23 30.92 -9.38
C ASN A 62 -33.75 29.63 -10.05
N HIS A 63 -32.76 29.70 -10.95
CA HIS A 63 -32.26 28.58 -11.76
C HIS A 63 -30.78 28.29 -11.45
N LYS A 64 -30.39 28.44 -10.17
CA LYS A 64 -29.01 28.29 -9.70
C LYS A 64 -28.42 26.91 -10.02
N GLU A 65 -29.23 25.86 -9.94
CA GLU A 65 -28.79 24.48 -10.20
C GLU A 65 -28.53 24.23 -11.70
N VAL A 66 -29.37 24.77 -12.60
CA VAL A 66 -29.13 24.72 -14.05
C VAL A 66 -27.83 25.45 -14.40
N LEU A 67 -27.61 26.64 -13.82
CA LEU A 67 -26.41 27.42 -14.03
C LEU A 67 -25.14 26.69 -13.55
N LYS A 68 -25.16 26.12 -12.34
CA LYS A 68 -24.02 25.33 -11.82
C LYS A 68 -23.72 24.12 -12.71
N ARG A 69 -24.75 23.37 -13.11
CA ARG A 69 -24.61 22.19 -13.97
C ARG A 69 -23.92 22.54 -15.29
N LEU A 70 -24.40 23.59 -15.98
CA LEU A 70 -23.82 24.03 -17.25
C LEU A 70 -22.40 24.62 -17.07
N MET A 71 -22.15 25.35 -15.98
CA MET A 71 -20.82 25.87 -15.64
C MET A 71 -19.80 24.75 -15.40
N HIS A 72 -20.17 23.71 -14.64
CA HIS A 72 -19.30 22.55 -14.45
C HIS A 72 -19.04 21.80 -15.76
N GLN A 73 -20.04 21.65 -16.63
CA GLN A 73 -19.85 21.01 -17.94
C GLN A 73 -18.84 21.76 -18.81
N GLU A 74 -18.91 23.09 -18.89
CA GLU A 74 -17.97 23.89 -19.69
C GLU A 74 -16.55 23.93 -19.09
N LEU A 75 -16.42 24.02 -17.77
CA LEU A 75 -15.11 23.93 -17.10
C LEU A 75 -14.44 22.59 -17.33
N ARG A 76 -15.21 21.50 -17.31
CA ARG A 76 -14.72 20.16 -17.65
C ARG A 76 -14.19 20.14 -19.09
N LYS A 77 -14.94 20.63 -20.09
CA LYS A 77 -14.48 20.69 -21.50
C LYS A 77 -13.12 21.37 -21.68
N ILE A 78 -12.81 22.42 -20.91
CA ILE A 78 -11.53 23.12 -20.99
C ILE A 78 -10.39 22.32 -20.35
N LYS A 79 -10.63 21.65 -19.21
CA LYS A 79 -9.65 20.74 -18.59
C LYS A 79 -9.27 19.63 -19.58
N VAL A 80 -10.27 19.10 -20.27
CA VAL A 80 -10.15 18.08 -21.32
C VAL A 80 -9.30 18.53 -22.49
N GLN A 81 -9.54 19.73 -23.02
CA GLN A 81 -8.73 20.29 -24.11
C GLN A 81 -7.27 20.53 -23.70
N ARG A 82 -7.01 20.89 -22.43
CA ARG A 82 -5.65 21.05 -21.90
C ARG A 82 -4.93 19.71 -21.77
N VAL A 83 -5.64 18.66 -21.34
CA VAL A 83 -5.10 17.29 -21.28
C VAL A 83 -4.84 16.75 -22.69
N ALA A 84 -5.72 17.02 -23.66
CA ALA A 84 -5.57 16.61 -25.05
C ALA A 84 -4.41 17.29 -25.79
N LYS A 85 -3.94 18.47 -25.33
CA LYS A 85 -2.76 19.16 -25.88
C LYS A 85 -1.42 18.52 -25.47
N ARG A 86 -1.41 17.58 -24.52
CA ARG A 86 -0.22 16.77 -24.21
C ARG A 86 -0.15 15.64 -25.24
N VAL A 87 1.01 15.45 -25.88
CA VAL A 87 1.24 14.33 -26.80
C VAL A 87 0.96 13.04 -26.04
N ALA A 88 -0.17 12.39 -26.35
CA ALA A 88 -0.50 11.10 -25.76
C ALA A 88 0.54 10.09 -26.28
N PRO A 89 1.22 9.34 -25.39
CA PRO A 89 2.11 8.28 -25.83
C PRO A 89 1.33 7.28 -26.69
N GLU A 90 2.00 6.66 -27.67
CA GLU A 90 1.35 5.67 -28.51
C GLU A 90 0.72 4.54 -27.66
N PRO A 91 -0.47 4.05 -28.05
CA PRO A 91 -1.13 2.97 -27.32
C PRO A 91 -0.25 1.73 -27.20
N TRP A 92 0.03 1.32 -25.95
CA TRP A 92 0.99 0.26 -25.65
C TRP A 92 0.60 -1.07 -26.30
N LYS A 93 1.54 -1.66 -27.07
CA LYS A 93 1.45 -2.99 -27.70
C LYS A 93 0.13 -3.26 -28.45
N MET A 94 -0.40 -2.23 -29.14
CA MET A 94 -1.73 -2.30 -29.77
C MET A 94 -1.90 -3.47 -30.75
N LYS A 95 -0.88 -3.76 -31.56
CA LYS A 95 -0.91 -4.87 -32.52
C LYS A 95 -1.08 -6.23 -31.81
N GLN A 96 -0.33 -6.48 -30.74
CA GLN A 96 -0.46 -7.73 -29.98
C GLN A 96 -1.82 -7.81 -29.27
N ARG A 97 -2.26 -6.70 -28.65
CA ARG A 97 -3.56 -6.63 -27.96
C ARG A 97 -4.71 -6.97 -28.90
N ARG A 98 -4.77 -6.34 -30.08
CA ARG A 98 -5.81 -6.59 -31.09
C ARG A 98 -5.80 -8.03 -31.60
N GLU A 99 -4.62 -8.63 -31.75
CA GLU A 99 -4.53 -10.05 -32.13
C GLU A 99 -5.10 -10.97 -31.04
N SER A 100 -4.76 -10.73 -29.77
CA SER A 100 -5.33 -11.47 -28.65
C SER A 100 -6.85 -11.29 -28.55
N MET A 101 -7.35 -10.06 -28.72
CA MET A 101 -8.80 -9.79 -28.76
C MET A 101 -9.49 -10.55 -29.89
N ARG A 102 -8.89 -10.59 -31.09
CA ARG A 102 -9.43 -11.31 -32.25
C ARG A 102 -9.58 -12.80 -31.97
N LYS A 103 -8.57 -13.42 -31.37
CA LYS A 103 -8.61 -14.83 -30.94
C LYS A 103 -9.72 -15.05 -29.90
N GLY A 104 -9.80 -14.18 -28.89
CA GLY A 104 -10.84 -14.23 -27.86
C GLY A 104 -12.26 -14.11 -28.40
N MET A 105 -12.52 -13.11 -29.24
CA MET A 105 -13.83 -12.92 -29.86
C MET A 105 -14.23 -14.11 -30.72
N ARG A 106 -13.29 -14.72 -31.46
CA ARG A 106 -13.56 -15.93 -32.24
C ARG A 106 -13.94 -17.11 -31.34
N TYR A 107 -13.19 -17.34 -30.26
CA TYR A 107 -13.50 -18.38 -29.28
C TYR A 107 -14.92 -18.22 -28.72
N VAL A 108 -15.25 -17.02 -28.22
CA VAL A 108 -16.57 -16.73 -27.66
C VAL A 108 -17.67 -16.95 -28.69
N TYR A 109 -17.49 -16.44 -29.90
CA TYR A 109 -18.48 -16.59 -30.98
C TYR A 109 -18.72 -18.07 -31.34
N GLN A 110 -17.65 -18.87 -31.45
CA GLN A 110 -17.75 -20.30 -31.75
C GLN A 110 -18.47 -21.06 -30.63
N TRP A 111 -18.15 -20.76 -29.38
CA TRP A 111 -18.81 -21.37 -28.23
C TRP A 111 -20.31 -21.06 -28.19
N LEU A 112 -20.70 -19.82 -28.52
CA LEU A 112 -22.09 -19.38 -28.60
C LEU A 112 -22.85 -19.92 -29.83
N GLN A 113 -22.24 -20.74 -30.69
CA GLN A 113 -22.99 -21.44 -31.73
C GLN A 113 -23.80 -22.63 -31.19
N THR A 114 -23.49 -23.12 -29.98
CA THR A 114 -24.30 -24.19 -29.36
C THR A 114 -25.57 -23.60 -28.74
N PRO A 115 -26.74 -24.25 -28.90
CA PRO A 115 -28.00 -23.76 -28.34
C PRO A 115 -27.92 -23.52 -26.82
N GLU A 116 -27.28 -24.43 -26.08
CA GLU A 116 -27.19 -24.38 -24.62
C GLU A 116 -26.39 -23.16 -24.14
N ALA A 117 -25.27 -22.85 -24.81
CA ALA A 117 -24.45 -21.69 -24.45
C ALA A 117 -25.13 -20.39 -24.89
N PHE A 118 -25.75 -20.36 -26.07
CA PHE A 118 -26.43 -19.18 -26.58
C PHE A 118 -27.66 -18.79 -25.75
N ASP A 119 -28.42 -19.77 -25.26
CA ASP A 119 -29.61 -19.52 -24.45
C ASP A 119 -29.28 -18.85 -23.13
N LEU A 120 -28.16 -19.24 -22.50
CA LEU A 120 -27.70 -18.69 -21.22
C LEU A 120 -26.91 -17.38 -21.36
N TYR A 121 -26.05 -17.27 -22.39
CA TYR A 121 -25.03 -16.21 -22.46
C TYR A 121 -25.17 -15.28 -23.66
N GLY A 122 -26.07 -15.57 -24.61
CA GLY A 122 -26.20 -14.83 -25.87
C GLY A 122 -26.46 -13.33 -25.67
N LEU A 123 -27.40 -12.96 -24.79
CA LEU A 123 -27.68 -11.55 -24.48
C LEU A 123 -26.47 -10.83 -23.88
N HIS A 124 -25.78 -11.47 -22.93
CA HIS A 124 -24.59 -10.91 -22.30
C HIS A 124 -23.47 -10.67 -23.32
N ALA A 125 -23.23 -11.65 -24.21
CA ALA A 125 -22.25 -11.52 -25.27
C ALA A 125 -22.63 -10.41 -26.26
N MET A 126 -23.91 -10.32 -26.63
CA MET A 126 -24.40 -9.28 -27.53
C MET A 126 -24.18 -7.88 -26.94
N GLN A 127 -24.52 -7.68 -25.67
CA GLN A 127 -24.29 -6.43 -24.94
C GLN A 127 -22.80 -6.04 -24.97
N LEU A 128 -21.92 -6.93 -24.53
CA LEU A 128 -20.49 -6.62 -24.41
C LEU A 128 -19.79 -6.44 -25.77
N LEU A 129 -20.18 -7.20 -26.80
CA LEU A 129 -19.67 -6.99 -28.16
C LEU A 129 -20.17 -5.66 -28.74
N TYR A 130 -21.42 -5.27 -28.42
CA TYR A 130 -21.92 -3.95 -28.76
C TYR A 130 -21.12 -2.84 -28.05
N ASP A 131 -20.86 -2.98 -26.76
CA ASP A 131 -20.09 -1.98 -26.00
C ASP A 131 -18.64 -1.90 -26.49
N LEU A 132 -18.06 -3.04 -26.89
CA LEU A 132 -16.75 -3.10 -27.53
C LEU A 132 -16.74 -2.34 -28.86
N GLN A 133 -17.68 -2.60 -29.79
CA GLN A 133 -17.70 -1.87 -31.08
C GLN A 133 -17.88 -0.35 -30.90
N ALA A 134 -18.57 0.07 -29.83
CA ALA A 134 -18.80 1.48 -29.56
C ALA A 134 -17.52 2.20 -29.12
N THR A 135 -16.60 1.47 -28.49
CA THR A 135 -15.36 2.01 -27.92
C THR A 135 -14.12 1.68 -28.75
N GLU A 136 -14.15 0.68 -29.62
CA GLU A 136 -13.02 0.27 -30.45
C GLU A 136 -13.04 0.79 -31.89
N THR A 137 -11.87 0.75 -32.53
CA THR A 137 -11.68 1.16 -33.93
C THR A 137 -11.05 0.07 -34.78
N GLY A 138 -11.15 0.22 -36.11
CA GLY A 138 -10.50 -0.66 -37.07
C GLY A 138 -11.09 -2.08 -37.12
N ASP A 139 -10.24 -3.07 -37.33
CA ASP A 139 -10.67 -4.46 -37.57
C ASP A 139 -11.33 -5.12 -36.36
N SER A 140 -10.89 -4.82 -35.14
CA SER A 140 -11.50 -5.34 -33.92
C SER A 140 -12.96 -4.90 -33.80
N SER A 141 -13.24 -3.62 -34.07
CA SER A 141 -14.59 -3.05 -34.08
C SER A 141 -15.45 -3.69 -35.17
N ARG A 142 -14.92 -3.80 -36.40
CA ARG A 142 -15.62 -4.50 -37.51
C ARG A 142 -15.98 -5.94 -37.17
N LEU A 143 -15.08 -6.66 -36.50
CA LEU A 143 -15.30 -8.04 -36.09
C LEU A 143 -16.37 -8.14 -34.99
N ALA A 144 -16.34 -7.24 -34.01
CA ALA A 144 -17.37 -7.16 -32.98
C ALA A 144 -18.76 -6.88 -33.58
N VAL A 145 -18.86 -5.92 -34.52
CA VAL A 145 -20.08 -5.63 -35.29
C VAL A 145 -20.57 -6.86 -36.05
N PHE A 146 -19.65 -7.59 -36.69
CA PHE A 146 -20.01 -8.80 -37.43
C PHE A 146 -20.61 -9.86 -36.50
N TYR A 147 -19.91 -10.21 -35.40
CA TYR A 147 -20.38 -11.23 -34.47
C TYR A 147 -21.66 -10.82 -33.75
N VAL A 148 -21.81 -9.56 -33.32
CA VAL A 148 -23.03 -9.12 -32.64
C VAL A 148 -24.26 -9.23 -33.55
N ARG A 149 -24.11 -8.94 -34.85
CA ARG A 149 -25.18 -9.11 -35.85
C ARG A 149 -25.51 -10.57 -36.11
N GLN A 150 -24.51 -11.45 -36.16
CA GLN A 150 -24.73 -12.90 -36.30
C GLN A 150 -25.48 -13.45 -35.08
N LEU A 151 -25.09 -13.05 -33.87
CA LEU A 151 -25.79 -13.42 -32.64
C LEU A 151 -27.23 -12.86 -32.62
N GLY A 152 -27.45 -11.62 -33.10
CA GLY A 152 -28.80 -11.07 -33.28
C GLY A 152 -29.65 -11.86 -34.28
N ALA A 153 -29.05 -12.38 -35.36
CA ALA A 153 -29.75 -13.26 -36.30
C ALA A 153 -30.07 -14.63 -35.68
N LEU A 154 -29.18 -15.19 -34.85
CA LEU A 154 -29.45 -16.41 -34.09
C LEU A 154 -30.60 -16.20 -33.10
N TRP A 155 -30.63 -15.05 -32.43
CA TRP A 155 -31.74 -14.66 -31.54
C TRP A 155 -33.09 -14.70 -32.26
N LEU A 156 -33.17 -14.16 -33.49
CA LEU A 156 -34.38 -14.17 -34.31
C LEU A 156 -34.83 -15.57 -34.75
N LYS A 157 -33.90 -16.51 -34.94
CA LYS A 157 -34.19 -17.88 -35.40
C LYS A 157 -34.74 -18.77 -34.30
N GLN A 158 -34.41 -18.49 -33.04
CA GLN A 158 -34.88 -19.30 -31.92
C GLN A 158 -36.30 -18.91 -31.52
N ARG A 159 -37.21 -19.90 -31.47
CA ARG A 159 -38.50 -19.73 -30.81
C ARG A 159 -38.29 -19.69 -29.31
N ARG A 160 -38.11 -18.49 -28.76
CA ARG A 160 -38.04 -18.31 -27.31
C ARG A 160 -39.46 -18.45 -26.74
N HIS A 161 -39.65 -19.42 -25.85
CA HIS A 161 -40.92 -19.58 -25.13
C HIS A 161 -41.20 -18.29 -24.37
N LEU A 162 -42.29 -17.63 -24.75
CA LEU A 162 -42.73 -16.41 -24.10
C LEU A 162 -43.16 -16.80 -22.69
N SER A 163 -42.52 -16.21 -21.68
CA SER A 163 -42.60 -16.71 -20.31
C SER A 163 -43.98 -16.56 -19.67
N TRP A 164 -44.89 -15.82 -20.31
CA TRP A 164 -46.32 -15.73 -20.06
C TRP A 164 -47.08 -15.56 -21.39
N GLU A 165 -48.38 -15.85 -21.40
CA GLU A 165 -49.24 -15.73 -22.58
C GLU A 165 -49.27 -14.28 -23.11
N ALA A 166 -49.37 -14.13 -24.44
CA ALA A 166 -49.42 -12.80 -25.04
C ALA A 166 -50.65 -12.02 -24.57
N ASN A 167 -50.44 -10.75 -24.17
CA ASN A 167 -51.50 -9.87 -23.67
C ASN A 167 -52.14 -10.31 -22.35
N SER A 168 -51.58 -11.32 -21.66
CA SER A 168 -51.96 -11.65 -20.28
C SER A 168 -51.05 -10.94 -19.27
N GLN A 169 -51.49 -10.87 -18.02
CA GLN A 169 -50.69 -10.32 -16.94
C GLN A 169 -49.74 -11.40 -16.41
N PRO A 170 -48.43 -11.14 -16.28
CA PRO A 170 -47.53 -12.07 -15.60
C PRO A 170 -48.04 -12.37 -14.19
N THR A 171 -47.82 -13.60 -13.72
CA THR A 171 -48.07 -13.99 -12.32
C THR A 171 -46.90 -13.59 -11.41
N PRO A 172 -47.08 -13.55 -10.07
CA PRO A 172 -45.98 -13.25 -9.15
C PRO A 172 -44.74 -14.14 -9.35
N ALA A 173 -44.93 -15.42 -9.70
CA ALA A 173 -43.82 -16.34 -10.01
C ALA A 173 -43.08 -16.00 -11.32
N GLN A 174 -43.70 -15.21 -12.21
CA GLN A 174 -43.16 -14.81 -13.51
C GLN A 174 -42.52 -13.41 -13.49
N VAL A 175 -42.52 -12.68 -12.37
CA VAL A 175 -42.00 -11.30 -12.29
C VAL A 175 -40.55 -11.19 -12.75
N ARG A 176 -39.68 -12.15 -12.37
CA ARG A 176 -38.28 -12.20 -12.83
C ARG A 176 -38.17 -12.23 -14.36
N ARG A 177 -39.13 -12.83 -15.05
CA ARG A 177 -39.16 -12.91 -16.51
C ARG A 177 -39.45 -11.57 -17.16
N VAL A 178 -40.16 -10.67 -16.47
CA VAL A 178 -40.37 -9.29 -16.92
C VAL A 178 -39.02 -8.54 -17.00
N VAL A 179 -38.15 -8.73 -16.01
CA VAL A 179 -36.79 -8.16 -15.99
C VAL A 179 -35.93 -8.72 -17.12
N GLU A 180 -36.01 -10.03 -17.38
CA GLU A 180 -35.33 -10.69 -18.49
C GLU A 180 -35.79 -10.15 -19.85
N VAL A 181 -37.10 -9.96 -20.04
CA VAL A 181 -37.69 -9.40 -21.27
C VAL A 181 -37.29 -7.93 -21.46
N LEU A 182 -37.30 -7.12 -20.40
CA LEU A 182 -36.82 -5.74 -20.45
C LEU A 182 -35.33 -5.68 -20.87
N THR A 183 -34.51 -6.54 -20.28
CA THR A 183 -33.08 -6.67 -20.62
C THR A 183 -32.90 -7.10 -22.08
N ALA A 184 -33.68 -8.09 -22.54
CA ALA A 184 -33.65 -8.55 -23.92
C ALA A 184 -34.04 -7.44 -24.90
N ILE A 185 -35.10 -6.67 -24.60
CA ILE A 185 -35.52 -5.51 -25.40
C ILE A 185 -34.39 -4.50 -25.53
N PHE A 186 -33.78 -4.08 -24.42
CA PHE A 186 -32.68 -3.12 -24.43
C PHE A 186 -31.52 -3.58 -25.32
N ILE A 187 -31.08 -4.83 -25.16
CA ILE A 187 -29.92 -5.37 -25.88
C ILE A 187 -30.23 -5.59 -27.37
N THR A 188 -31.39 -6.17 -27.68
CA THR A 188 -31.78 -6.49 -29.06
C THR A 188 -32.03 -5.23 -29.89
N GLU A 189 -32.65 -4.19 -29.32
CA GLU A 189 -32.89 -2.94 -30.02
C GLU A 189 -31.57 -2.21 -30.36
N ARG A 190 -30.56 -2.27 -29.49
CA ARG A 190 -29.23 -1.69 -29.77
C ARG A 190 -28.58 -2.31 -31.01
N VAL A 191 -28.79 -3.61 -31.24
CA VAL A 191 -28.25 -4.32 -32.41
C VAL A 191 -29.16 -4.26 -33.64
N GLY A 192 -30.25 -3.48 -33.57
CA GLY A 192 -31.20 -3.29 -34.68
C GLY A 192 -32.23 -4.40 -34.81
N VAL A 193 -32.47 -5.18 -33.76
CA VAL A 193 -33.47 -6.27 -33.73
C VAL A 193 -34.65 -5.84 -32.86
N CYS A 194 -35.84 -5.72 -33.46
CA CYS A 194 -37.05 -5.41 -32.71
C CYS A 194 -37.56 -6.63 -31.94
N HIS A 195 -37.75 -6.48 -30.63
CA HIS A 195 -38.33 -7.53 -29.81
C HIS A 195 -39.86 -7.54 -29.92
N ASN A 196 -40.46 -8.72 -30.14
CA ASN A 196 -41.91 -8.88 -30.34
C ASN A 196 -42.77 -8.41 -29.15
N ARG A 197 -42.26 -8.47 -27.92
CA ARG A 197 -42.92 -8.01 -26.69
C ARG A 197 -42.76 -6.50 -26.40
N ARG A 198 -42.14 -5.70 -27.27
CA ARG A 198 -41.83 -4.28 -26.97
C ARG A 198 -43.07 -3.46 -26.59
N VAL A 199 -44.12 -3.55 -27.40
CA VAL A 199 -45.37 -2.79 -27.19
C VAL A 199 -46.09 -3.25 -25.93
N GLU A 200 -46.16 -4.57 -25.73
CA GLU A 200 -46.75 -5.18 -24.53
C GLU A 200 -46.04 -4.73 -23.25
N LEU A 201 -44.70 -4.68 -23.26
CA LEU A 201 -43.92 -4.24 -22.11
C LEU A 201 -44.16 -2.74 -21.79
N LEU A 202 -44.24 -1.88 -22.81
CA LEU A 202 -44.57 -0.46 -22.61
C LEU A 202 -45.94 -0.30 -21.96
N GLN A 203 -46.96 -0.98 -22.50
CA GLN A 203 -48.31 -0.95 -21.95
C GLN A 203 -48.36 -1.51 -20.53
N PHE A 204 -47.54 -2.51 -20.21
CA PHE A 204 -47.46 -3.09 -18.89
C PHE A 204 -46.94 -2.10 -17.84
N PHE A 205 -45.88 -1.33 -18.16
CA PHE A 205 -45.31 -0.33 -17.25
C PHE A 205 -46.05 1.02 -17.23
N ASP A 206 -46.88 1.33 -18.24
CA ASP A 206 -47.70 2.55 -18.29
C ASP A 206 -48.99 2.45 -17.45
N ARG A 207 -49.29 1.27 -16.89
CA ARG A 207 -50.47 1.07 -16.04
C ARG A 207 -50.36 1.87 -14.76
N SER A 208 -51.47 2.55 -14.40
CA SER A 208 -51.63 3.23 -13.12
C SER A 208 -52.85 2.68 -12.38
N PRO A 209 -52.69 2.03 -11.22
CA PRO A 209 -51.43 1.79 -10.51
C PRO A 209 -50.53 0.73 -11.18
N PRO A 210 -49.22 0.72 -10.91
CA PRO A 210 -48.31 -0.30 -11.44
C PRO A 210 -48.68 -1.69 -10.93
N VAL A 211 -48.49 -2.70 -11.78
CA VAL A 211 -48.86 -4.09 -11.49
C VAL A 211 -48.00 -4.71 -10.39
N TYR A 212 -46.69 -4.44 -10.44
CA TYR A 212 -45.72 -4.86 -9.45
C TYR A 212 -44.91 -3.67 -8.99
N SER A 213 -44.48 -3.74 -7.73
CA SER A 213 -43.59 -2.77 -7.12
C SER A 213 -42.12 -3.07 -7.45
N VAL A 214 -41.24 -2.12 -7.17
CA VAL A 214 -39.79 -2.33 -7.29
C VAL A 214 -39.30 -3.51 -6.44
N LEU A 215 -39.93 -3.76 -5.29
CA LEU A 215 -39.61 -4.88 -4.40
C LEU A 215 -39.76 -6.23 -5.11
N ASP A 216 -40.77 -6.37 -5.96
CA ASP A 216 -41.04 -7.61 -6.68
C ASP A 216 -39.98 -7.88 -7.77
N TYR A 217 -39.41 -6.83 -8.37
CA TYR A 217 -38.42 -6.95 -9.44
C TYR A 217 -36.99 -7.23 -8.95
N ILE A 218 -36.57 -6.58 -7.86
CA ILE A 218 -35.16 -6.62 -7.38
C ILE A 218 -35.02 -7.13 -5.95
N GLY A 219 -36.11 -7.45 -5.26
CA GLY A 219 -36.09 -8.02 -3.91
C GLY A 219 -35.83 -7.02 -2.78
N TRP A 220 -35.71 -5.73 -3.08
CA TRP A 220 -35.60 -4.65 -2.09
C TRP A 220 -36.17 -3.33 -2.63
N ASN A 221 -36.36 -2.34 -1.76
CA ASN A 221 -36.93 -1.04 -2.13
C ASN A 221 -35.88 0.10 -2.05
N PRO A 222 -35.40 0.63 -3.19
CA PRO A 222 -34.48 1.77 -3.25
C PRO A 222 -35.03 3.08 -2.69
N LEU A 223 -36.34 3.18 -2.48
CA LEU A 223 -37.01 4.33 -1.85
C LEU A 223 -37.21 4.16 -0.34
N GLY A 224 -36.96 2.96 0.20
CA GLY A 224 -37.21 2.58 1.59
C GLY A 224 -35.94 2.50 2.44
N ASP A 225 -36.04 1.82 3.59
CA ASP A 225 -35.00 1.75 4.62
C ASP A 225 -33.84 0.81 4.25
N LEU A 226 -32.64 1.12 4.76
CA LEU A 226 -31.35 0.45 4.47
C LEU A 226 -31.27 -1.00 4.99
N THR A 227 -32.24 -1.45 5.79
CA THR A 227 -32.23 -2.70 6.55
C THR A 227 -32.05 -3.98 5.72
N THR A 228 -32.25 -3.90 4.40
CA THR A 228 -32.08 -5.04 3.47
C THR A 228 -30.78 -4.99 2.65
N LEU A 229 -30.01 -3.89 2.72
CA LEU A 229 -28.70 -3.76 2.10
C LEU A 229 -27.61 -3.95 3.16
N THR A 230 -27.04 -5.15 3.19
CA THR A 230 -25.85 -5.46 4.00
C THR A 230 -24.59 -5.33 3.14
N SER A 231 -23.44 -5.04 3.75
CA SER A 231 -22.12 -5.11 3.10
C SER A 231 -21.68 -6.57 2.92
N SER A 232 -22.57 -7.42 2.43
CA SER A 232 -22.35 -8.85 2.23
C SER A 232 -22.60 -9.25 0.77
N SER A 233 -22.25 -10.50 0.46
CA SER A 233 -22.51 -11.17 -0.82
C SER A 233 -23.89 -10.82 -1.45
N GLU A 234 -24.98 -10.98 -0.70
CA GLU A 234 -26.33 -10.68 -1.21
C GLU A 234 -26.54 -9.19 -1.50
N GLY A 235 -26.00 -8.31 -0.66
CA GLY A 235 -26.11 -6.86 -0.85
C GLY A 235 -25.41 -6.38 -2.12
N PHE A 236 -24.21 -6.90 -2.42
CA PHE A 236 -23.49 -6.59 -3.64
C PHE A 236 -24.27 -7.01 -4.90
N GLN A 237 -24.88 -8.20 -4.88
CA GLN A 237 -25.71 -8.69 -5.98
C GLN A 237 -26.98 -7.86 -6.16
N ARG A 238 -27.68 -7.53 -5.06
CA ARG A 238 -28.89 -6.69 -5.09
C ARG A 238 -28.58 -5.32 -5.67
N MET A 239 -27.50 -4.67 -5.25
CA MET A 239 -27.05 -3.40 -5.82
C MET A 239 -26.71 -3.53 -7.31
N THR A 240 -25.96 -4.55 -7.70
CA THR A 240 -25.60 -4.83 -9.10
C THR A 240 -26.83 -4.96 -10.00
N HIS A 241 -27.81 -5.79 -9.60
CA HIS A 241 -29.05 -5.98 -10.36
C HIS A 241 -29.89 -4.69 -10.44
N SER A 242 -29.90 -3.90 -9.38
CA SER A 242 -30.66 -2.64 -9.32
C SER A 242 -30.10 -1.61 -10.29
N LEU A 243 -28.78 -1.48 -10.35
CA LEU A 243 -28.11 -0.56 -11.26
C LEU A 243 -28.36 -0.92 -12.72
N PHE A 244 -28.26 -2.21 -13.08
CA PHE A 244 -28.58 -2.66 -14.44
C PHE A 244 -30.05 -2.42 -14.81
N LEU A 245 -30.98 -2.86 -13.96
CA LEU A 245 -32.42 -2.70 -14.24
C LEU A 245 -32.80 -1.23 -14.39
N ALA A 246 -32.38 -0.38 -13.45
CA ALA A 246 -32.69 1.05 -13.49
C ALA A 246 -32.04 1.73 -14.70
N TYR A 247 -30.83 1.32 -15.09
CA TYR A 247 -30.15 1.87 -16.26
C TYR A 247 -30.82 1.47 -17.58
N TYR A 248 -31.18 0.20 -17.75
CA TYR A 248 -31.89 -0.28 -18.94
C TYR A 248 -33.28 0.34 -19.05
N ALA A 249 -34.01 0.43 -17.94
CA ALA A 249 -35.30 1.11 -17.88
C ALA A 249 -35.18 2.60 -18.26
N HIS A 250 -34.15 3.30 -17.76
CA HIS A 250 -33.86 4.69 -18.14
C HIS A 250 -33.61 4.82 -19.64
N CYS A 251 -32.79 3.95 -20.23
CA CYS A 251 -32.49 3.98 -21.67
C CYS A 251 -33.72 3.69 -22.54
N LEU A 252 -34.64 2.84 -22.06
CA LEU A 252 -35.89 2.49 -22.75
C LEU A 252 -37.04 3.47 -22.48
N ASN A 253 -36.82 4.47 -21.62
CA ASN A 253 -37.82 5.41 -21.12
C ASN A 253 -39.02 4.70 -20.45
N VAL A 254 -38.73 3.74 -19.58
CA VAL A 254 -39.70 2.94 -18.82
C VAL A 254 -39.53 3.19 -17.32
N SER A 255 -40.65 3.31 -16.59
CA SER A 255 -40.62 3.44 -15.13
C SER A 255 -40.79 2.07 -14.46
N VAL A 256 -39.75 1.61 -13.78
CA VAL A 256 -39.75 0.36 -12.98
C VAL A 256 -39.96 0.61 -11.48
N GLY A 257 -40.28 1.85 -11.10
CA GLY A 257 -40.45 2.26 -9.70
C GLY A 257 -39.16 2.69 -8.98
N CYS A 258 -38.00 2.65 -9.65
CA CYS A 258 -36.76 3.26 -9.18
C CYS A 258 -35.94 3.86 -10.33
N THR A 259 -35.09 4.84 -10.01
CA THR A 259 -34.15 5.48 -10.93
C THR A 259 -32.71 5.09 -10.59
N VAL A 260 -31.78 5.29 -11.54
CA VAL A 260 -30.34 5.07 -11.28
C VAL A 260 -29.85 5.94 -10.11
N PHE A 261 -30.33 7.17 -10.00
CA PHE A 261 -30.05 8.06 -8.88
C PHE A 261 -30.47 7.43 -7.53
N GLN A 262 -31.70 6.91 -7.45
CA GLN A 262 -32.23 6.29 -6.23
C GLN A 262 -31.56 4.96 -5.88
N ALA A 263 -31.00 4.25 -6.84
CA ALA A 263 -30.13 3.10 -6.54
C ALA A 263 -28.77 3.59 -6.03
N MET A 264 -28.12 4.51 -6.74
CA MET A 264 -26.78 5.02 -6.43
C MET A 264 -26.70 5.80 -5.11
N GLN A 265 -27.80 6.35 -4.59
CA GLN A 265 -27.78 7.05 -3.30
C GLN A 265 -27.38 6.15 -2.14
N HIS A 266 -27.54 4.83 -2.28
CA HIS A 266 -27.17 3.82 -1.28
C HIS A 266 -25.74 3.31 -1.43
N LEU A 267 -24.98 3.79 -2.43
CA LEU A 267 -23.59 3.40 -2.65
C LEU A 267 -22.69 3.62 -1.42
N PRO A 268 -22.85 4.70 -0.62
CA PRO A 268 -22.06 4.90 0.59
C PRO A 268 -22.21 3.80 1.66
N ALA A 269 -23.31 3.04 1.66
CA ALA A 269 -23.51 1.92 2.59
C ALA A 269 -22.50 0.77 2.38
N PHE A 270 -21.84 0.72 1.22
CA PHE A 270 -20.79 -0.26 0.92
C PHE A 270 -19.37 0.28 1.18
N TYR A 271 -19.25 1.53 1.60
CA TYR A 271 -17.95 2.12 1.95
C TYR A 271 -17.64 1.88 3.45
N PRO A 272 -16.37 1.60 3.80
CA PRO A 272 -15.25 1.35 2.90
C PRO A 272 -15.33 -0.07 2.30
N TYR A 273 -14.94 -0.18 1.03
CA TYR A 273 -14.79 -1.49 0.40
C TYR A 273 -13.70 -2.32 1.06
N LYS A 274 -13.92 -3.64 1.09
CA LYS A 274 -13.04 -4.59 1.79
C LYS A 274 -11.95 -5.15 0.87
N GLY A 275 -10.79 -5.42 1.47
CA GLY A 275 -9.67 -6.08 0.81
C GLY A 275 -9.88 -7.59 0.64
N PRO A 276 -9.09 -8.26 -0.23
CA PRO A 276 -9.21 -9.70 -0.47
C PRO A 276 -8.86 -10.57 0.75
N ASN A 277 -8.19 -10.02 1.76
CA ASN A 277 -7.87 -10.70 3.02
C ASN A 277 -8.92 -10.46 4.12
N GLU A 278 -9.90 -9.57 3.88
CA GLU A 278 -10.88 -9.14 4.88
C GLU A 278 -12.24 -9.83 4.71
N ILE A 279 -12.53 -10.33 3.51
CA ILE A 279 -13.77 -11.01 3.14
C ILE A 279 -13.46 -12.26 2.32
N SER A 280 -14.43 -13.17 2.19
CA SER A 280 -14.23 -14.40 1.41
C SER A 280 -13.95 -14.09 -0.07
N GLY A 281 -13.20 -14.96 -0.76
CA GLY A 281 -12.87 -14.74 -2.17
C GLY A 281 -14.11 -14.65 -3.09
N THR A 282 -15.20 -15.36 -2.76
CA THR A 282 -16.48 -15.27 -3.47
C THR A 282 -17.15 -13.91 -3.25
N GLU A 283 -17.17 -13.44 -2.01
CA GLU A 283 -17.73 -12.14 -1.66
C GLU A 283 -16.92 -10.98 -2.26
N TYR A 284 -15.59 -11.10 -2.26
CA TYR A 284 -14.71 -10.13 -2.90
C TYR A 284 -14.99 -10.01 -4.41
N ARG A 285 -15.18 -11.14 -5.11
CA ARG A 285 -15.53 -11.13 -6.54
C ARG A 285 -16.86 -10.43 -6.80
N GLN A 286 -17.84 -10.59 -5.92
CA GLN A 286 -19.14 -9.93 -6.05
C GLN A 286 -19.06 -8.43 -5.73
N GLN A 287 -18.27 -8.05 -4.71
CA GLN A 287 -17.94 -6.64 -4.45
C GLN A 287 -17.30 -6.01 -5.69
N LEU A 288 -16.32 -6.69 -6.29
CA LEU A 288 -15.63 -6.22 -7.49
C LEU A 288 -16.58 -6.10 -8.69
N GLN A 289 -17.49 -7.06 -8.87
CA GLN A 289 -18.52 -7.00 -9.92
C GLN A 289 -19.46 -5.80 -9.73
N MET A 290 -19.86 -5.52 -8.49
CA MET A 290 -20.69 -4.35 -8.16
C MET A 290 -19.94 -3.04 -8.45
N ILE A 291 -18.68 -2.93 -8.02
CA ILE A 291 -17.78 -1.79 -8.32
C ILE A 291 -17.62 -1.58 -9.83
N SER A 292 -17.34 -2.66 -10.56
CA SER A 292 -17.22 -2.64 -12.01
C SER A 292 -18.52 -2.18 -12.67
N THR A 293 -19.67 -2.64 -12.17
CA THR A 293 -21.00 -2.22 -12.64
C THR A 293 -21.27 -0.74 -12.41
N VAL A 294 -20.90 -0.21 -11.23
CA VAL A 294 -20.95 1.24 -10.93
C VAL A 294 -20.16 2.03 -11.99
N VAL A 295 -18.91 1.63 -12.25
CA VAL A 295 -18.06 2.29 -13.24
C VAL A 295 -18.65 2.17 -14.64
N MET A 296 -19.15 1.00 -15.04
CA MET A 296 -19.78 0.80 -16.37
C MET A 296 -21.03 1.67 -16.53
N VAL A 297 -21.94 1.71 -15.55
CA VAL A 297 -23.16 2.53 -15.61
C VAL A 297 -22.80 4.01 -15.72
N VAL A 298 -21.90 4.51 -14.87
CA VAL A 298 -21.46 5.91 -14.86
C VAL A 298 -20.77 6.32 -16.17
N THR A 299 -20.10 5.39 -16.84
CA THR A 299 -19.32 5.67 -18.05
C THR A 299 -20.06 5.32 -19.34
N ASN A 300 -21.34 4.93 -19.27
CA ASN A 300 -22.09 4.36 -20.39
C ASN A 300 -21.29 3.22 -21.06
N PHE A 301 -20.93 2.23 -20.24
CA PHE A 301 -20.16 1.04 -20.61
C PHE A 301 -18.84 1.39 -21.30
N GLY A 302 -18.13 2.38 -20.78
CA GLY A 302 -16.81 2.79 -21.26
C GLY A 302 -16.79 3.79 -22.43
N GLN A 303 -17.94 4.25 -22.92
CA GLN A 303 -18.02 5.28 -23.97
C GLN A 303 -17.62 6.68 -23.49
N LEU A 304 -17.65 6.91 -22.17
CA LEU A 304 -17.27 8.17 -21.53
C LEU A 304 -16.05 7.97 -20.63
N LYS A 305 -15.15 8.96 -20.60
CA LYS A 305 -14.03 8.98 -19.64
C LYS A 305 -14.50 9.38 -18.25
N CYS A 306 -14.07 8.62 -17.24
CA CYS A 306 -14.32 8.93 -15.84
C CYS A 306 -13.12 9.66 -15.24
N GLU A 307 -13.35 10.81 -14.61
CA GLU A 307 -12.30 11.44 -13.79
C GLU A 307 -12.17 10.66 -12.48
N PRO A 308 -10.95 10.38 -11.98
CA PRO A 308 -10.75 9.68 -10.70
C PRO A 308 -11.50 10.30 -9.53
N GLU A 309 -11.69 11.63 -9.54
CA GLU A 309 -12.45 12.34 -8.52
C GLU A 309 -13.94 12.00 -8.55
N LEU A 310 -14.51 11.53 -9.65
CA LEU A 310 -15.95 11.24 -9.70
C LEU A 310 -16.32 9.94 -8.95
N LEU A 311 -15.39 8.99 -8.88
CA LEU A 311 -15.54 7.69 -8.23
C LEU A 311 -14.22 7.30 -7.53
N PRO A 312 -13.83 8.04 -6.46
CA PRO A 312 -12.51 7.88 -5.86
C PRO A 312 -12.36 6.51 -5.18
N HIS A 313 -13.39 6.04 -4.46
CA HIS A 313 -13.35 4.77 -3.74
C HIS A 313 -13.13 3.58 -4.68
N GLU A 314 -13.85 3.57 -5.81
CA GLU A 314 -13.75 2.56 -6.86
C GLU A 314 -12.38 2.64 -7.56
N TYR A 315 -11.95 3.84 -7.95
CA TYR A 315 -10.66 4.05 -8.62
C TYR A 315 -9.49 3.55 -7.76
N PHE A 316 -9.46 3.92 -6.47
CA PHE A 316 -8.38 3.53 -5.58
C PHE A 316 -8.36 2.03 -5.31
N LEU A 317 -9.52 1.41 -5.06
CA LEU A 317 -9.60 -0.03 -4.84
C LEU A 317 -9.12 -0.81 -6.07
N LEU A 318 -9.64 -0.47 -7.24
CA LEU A 318 -9.28 -1.12 -8.50
C LEU A 318 -7.78 -1.00 -8.77
N ARG A 319 -7.21 0.20 -8.59
CA ARG A 319 -5.79 0.45 -8.82
C ARG A 319 -4.89 -0.29 -7.82
N HIS A 320 -5.23 -0.25 -6.53
CA HIS A 320 -4.43 -0.87 -5.47
C HIS A 320 -4.43 -2.40 -5.60
N HIS A 321 -5.60 -3.00 -5.80
CA HIS A 321 -5.72 -4.46 -5.89
C HIS A 321 -5.24 -5.04 -7.22
N LEU A 322 -5.16 -4.24 -8.30
CA LEU A 322 -4.58 -4.72 -9.56
C LEU A 322 -3.18 -5.31 -9.35
N VAL A 323 -2.33 -4.64 -8.56
CA VAL A 323 -0.96 -5.11 -8.28
C VAL A 323 -0.98 -6.46 -7.57
N HIS A 324 -1.86 -6.63 -6.58
CA HIS A 324 -2.01 -7.86 -5.80
C HIS A 324 -2.40 -9.08 -6.65
N PHE A 325 -3.28 -8.88 -7.65
CA PHE A 325 -3.75 -9.99 -8.50
C PHE A 325 -2.88 -10.22 -9.73
N VAL A 326 -2.15 -9.20 -10.18
CA VAL A 326 -1.08 -9.35 -11.18
C VAL A 326 0.02 -10.27 -10.65
N THR A 327 0.46 -10.11 -9.40
CA THR A 327 1.51 -10.96 -8.80
C THR A 327 1.05 -12.39 -8.53
N ARG A 328 -0.25 -12.60 -8.28
CA ARG A 328 -0.84 -13.94 -8.11
C ARG A 328 -1.29 -14.60 -9.40
N HIS A 329 -1.17 -13.90 -10.53
CA HIS A 329 -1.62 -14.36 -11.85
C HIS A 329 -3.12 -14.75 -11.89
N ASP A 330 -3.97 -14.08 -11.10
CA ASP A 330 -5.42 -14.28 -11.15
C ASP A 330 -6.03 -13.56 -12.36
N VAL A 331 -6.07 -14.27 -13.48
CA VAL A 331 -6.49 -13.74 -14.78
C VAL A 331 -7.94 -13.22 -14.74
N ALA A 332 -8.84 -13.87 -13.99
CA ALA A 332 -10.24 -13.44 -13.90
C ALA A 332 -10.37 -12.09 -13.19
N VAL A 333 -9.74 -11.95 -12.03
CA VAL A 333 -9.80 -10.71 -11.25
C VAL A 333 -9.05 -9.59 -11.96
N VAL A 334 -7.88 -9.88 -12.55
CA VAL A 334 -7.12 -8.91 -13.36
C VAL A 334 -7.97 -8.39 -14.53
N ALA A 335 -8.64 -9.27 -15.28
CA ALA A 335 -9.49 -8.87 -16.40
C ALA A 335 -10.67 -7.99 -15.95
N GLU A 336 -11.35 -8.34 -14.85
CA GLU A 336 -12.46 -7.56 -14.30
C GLU A 336 -11.99 -6.17 -13.84
N ILE A 337 -10.86 -6.10 -13.12
CA ILE A 337 -10.28 -4.83 -12.66
C ILE A 337 -9.91 -3.95 -13.85
N LEU A 338 -9.18 -4.47 -14.83
CA LEU A 338 -8.72 -3.70 -15.98
C LEU A 338 -9.89 -3.18 -16.82
N LYS A 339 -10.95 -3.97 -16.99
CA LYS A 339 -12.18 -3.54 -17.69
C LYS A 339 -12.76 -2.28 -17.06
N ALA A 340 -12.79 -2.17 -15.73
CA ALA A 340 -13.31 -0.98 -15.05
C ALA A 340 -12.26 0.15 -14.96
N LEU A 341 -11.04 -0.15 -14.50
CA LEU A 341 -9.99 0.83 -14.23
C LEU A 341 -9.60 1.65 -15.48
N ARG A 342 -9.65 1.03 -16.66
CA ARG A 342 -9.34 1.69 -17.94
C ARG A 342 -10.46 2.61 -18.44
N CYS A 343 -11.57 2.77 -17.72
CA CYS A 343 -12.51 3.88 -17.96
C CYS A 343 -11.99 5.21 -17.40
N PHE A 344 -11.02 5.18 -16.49
CA PHE A 344 -10.54 6.39 -15.82
C PHE A 344 -9.46 7.11 -16.62
N VAL A 345 -9.50 8.44 -16.58
CA VAL A 345 -8.52 9.29 -17.27
C VAL A 345 -7.11 8.98 -16.74
N GLY A 346 -6.18 8.70 -17.67
CA GLY A 346 -4.76 8.48 -17.35
C GLY A 346 -4.42 7.06 -16.92
N SER A 347 -5.40 6.16 -16.70
CA SER A 347 -5.14 4.78 -16.25
C SER A 347 -4.28 3.97 -17.22
N ASP A 348 -4.39 4.19 -18.54
CA ASP A 348 -3.59 3.47 -19.55
C ASP A 348 -2.08 3.74 -19.45
N ASN A 349 -1.70 4.83 -18.78
CA ASN A 349 -0.30 5.18 -18.54
C ASN A 349 0.28 4.49 -17.30
N LEU A 350 -0.56 3.84 -16.48
CA LEU A 350 -0.12 3.14 -15.28
C LEU A 350 0.62 1.86 -15.67
N ILE A 351 1.82 1.66 -15.12
CA ILE A 351 2.62 0.45 -15.33
C ILE A 351 1.86 -0.81 -14.88
N PRO A 352 1.17 -0.84 -13.71
CA PRO A 352 0.34 -1.98 -13.33
C PRO A 352 -0.74 -2.34 -14.35
N VAL A 353 -1.32 -1.36 -15.05
CA VAL A 353 -2.32 -1.58 -16.12
C VAL A 353 -1.68 -2.26 -17.32
N ARG A 354 -0.48 -1.80 -17.73
CA ARG A 354 0.29 -2.43 -18.81
C ARG A 354 0.75 -3.85 -18.44
N ARG A 355 1.19 -4.07 -17.20
CA ARG A 355 1.57 -5.40 -16.68
C ARG A 355 0.36 -6.34 -16.65
N GLY A 356 -0.80 -5.88 -16.20
CA GLY A 356 -2.04 -6.65 -16.24
C GLY A 356 -2.42 -7.03 -17.68
N MET A 357 -2.40 -6.09 -18.62
CA MET A 357 -2.63 -6.40 -20.05
C MET A 357 -1.58 -7.37 -20.62
N ALA A 358 -0.32 -7.29 -20.17
CA ALA A 358 0.72 -8.23 -20.55
C ALA A 358 0.39 -9.66 -20.09
N ILE A 359 -0.01 -9.82 -18.82
CA ILE A 359 -0.42 -11.12 -18.26
C ILE A 359 -1.59 -11.68 -19.06
N LEU A 360 -2.61 -10.87 -19.37
CA LEU A 360 -3.72 -11.34 -20.22
C LEU A 360 -3.21 -11.85 -21.57
N MET A 361 -2.30 -11.15 -22.26
CA MET A 361 -1.79 -11.65 -23.54
C MET A 361 -0.94 -12.92 -23.40
N LEU A 362 -0.19 -13.05 -22.30
CA LEU A 362 0.73 -14.18 -22.07
C LEU A 362 0.01 -15.45 -21.58
N THR A 363 -1.10 -15.31 -20.87
CA THR A 363 -1.89 -16.43 -20.33
C THR A 363 -3.03 -16.86 -21.26
N GLN A 364 -3.18 -16.20 -22.42
CA GLN A 364 -4.17 -16.61 -23.42
C GLN A 364 -3.78 -17.95 -24.03
N MET A 365 -4.71 -18.91 -24.02
CA MET A 365 -4.50 -20.22 -24.64
C MET A 365 -4.48 -20.11 -26.17
N ASP A 366 -3.93 -21.13 -26.85
CA ASP A 366 -3.93 -21.21 -28.32
C ASP A 366 -5.33 -21.20 -28.94
N THR A 367 -6.33 -21.71 -28.20
CA THR A 367 -7.75 -21.65 -28.58
C THR A 367 -8.32 -20.22 -28.59
N GLY A 368 -7.61 -19.26 -27.98
CA GLY A 368 -8.06 -17.88 -27.77
C GLY A 368 -8.79 -17.65 -26.45
N CYS A 369 -9.06 -18.70 -25.68
CA CYS A 369 -9.72 -18.63 -24.37
C CYS A 369 -8.76 -18.20 -23.26
N TRP A 370 -9.32 -17.59 -22.20
CA TRP A 370 -8.67 -17.42 -20.91
C TRP A 370 -9.32 -18.32 -19.86
N LYS A 371 -8.51 -19.15 -19.20
CA LYS A 371 -8.96 -20.00 -18.08
C LYS A 371 -8.51 -19.38 -16.76
N PRO A 372 -9.42 -19.20 -15.79
CA PRO A 372 -9.05 -18.67 -14.47
C PRO A 372 -8.30 -19.67 -13.58
N ALA A 373 -8.49 -20.97 -13.80
CA ALA A 373 -7.85 -22.06 -13.06
C ALA A 373 -7.80 -23.33 -13.92
N ALA A 374 -7.04 -24.35 -13.50
CA ALA A 374 -6.87 -25.61 -14.23
C ALA A 374 -8.20 -26.38 -14.39
N ASP A 375 -9.07 -26.32 -13.38
CA ASP A 375 -10.39 -26.95 -13.27
C ASP A 375 -11.55 -26.03 -13.68
N ALA A 376 -11.26 -24.92 -14.37
CA ALA A 376 -12.25 -23.92 -14.71
C ALA A 376 -13.43 -24.47 -15.53
N THR A 377 -14.65 -24.09 -15.10
CA THR A 377 -15.88 -24.40 -15.84
C THR A 377 -15.96 -23.62 -17.17
N PRO A 378 -16.77 -24.08 -18.14
CA PRO A 378 -17.02 -23.33 -19.37
C PRO A 378 -17.54 -21.91 -19.10
N ALA A 379 -18.39 -21.77 -18.08
CA ALA A 379 -18.95 -20.48 -17.68
C ALA A 379 -17.88 -19.50 -17.15
N SER A 380 -17.01 -19.95 -16.24
CA SER A 380 -15.95 -19.08 -15.69
C SER A 380 -14.92 -18.69 -16.76
N SER A 381 -14.62 -19.61 -17.68
CA SER A 381 -13.76 -19.35 -18.84
C SER A 381 -14.38 -18.33 -19.80
N TYR A 382 -15.70 -18.40 -20.03
CA TYR A 382 -16.44 -17.42 -20.83
C TYR A 382 -16.38 -16.01 -20.22
N PHE A 383 -16.74 -15.85 -18.94
CA PHE A 383 -16.72 -14.52 -18.29
C PHE A 383 -15.32 -13.92 -18.25
N THR A 384 -14.31 -14.75 -17.91
CA THR A 384 -12.90 -14.33 -17.93
C THR A 384 -12.49 -13.86 -19.32
N SER A 385 -12.85 -14.61 -20.37
CA SER A 385 -12.53 -14.26 -21.75
C SER A 385 -13.21 -12.97 -22.20
N MET A 386 -14.50 -12.78 -21.88
CA MET A 386 -15.22 -11.55 -22.21
C MET A 386 -14.62 -10.32 -21.53
N ASN A 387 -14.28 -10.43 -20.25
CA ASN A 387 -13.62 -9.37 -19.51
C ASN A 387 -12.22 -9.07 -20.08
N ALA A 388 -11.45 -10.10 -20.43
CA ALA A 388 -10.12 -9.94 -21.00
C ALA A 388 -10.16 -9.23 -22.36
N ILE A 389 -11.14 -9.56 -23.22
CA ILE A 389 -11.36 -8.88 -24.50
C ILE A 389 -11.60 -7.37 -24.28
N LEU A 390 -12.49 -7.01 -23.36
CA LEU A 390 -12.79 -5.61 -23.04
C LEU A 390 -11.61 -4.89 -22.37
N ALA A 391 -10.85 -5.62 -21.53
CA ALA A 391 -9.66 -5.12 -20.84
C ALA A 391 -8.47 -4.89 -21.78
N LEU A 392 -8.42 -5.57 -22.93
CA LEU A 392 -7.37 -5.39 -23.94
C LEU A 392 -7.73 -4.33 -25.00
N GLY A 393 -9.01 -3.95 -25.13
CA GLY A 393 -9.45 -3.00 -26.16
C GLY A 393 -8.99 -1.56 -25.94
N GLU A 394 -8.62 -0.84 -26.98
CA GLU A 394 -8.43 0.60 -26.96
C GLU A 394 -9.78 1.32 -26.95
N ARG A 395 -9.92 2.32 -26.07
CA ARG A 395 -11.20 3.02 -25.86
C ARG A 395 -11.15 4.41 -26.47
N GLU A 396 -11.79 4.55 -27.62
CA GLU A 396 -12.25 5.83 -28.11
C GLU A 396 -13.48 6.26 -27.31
N THR A 397 -13.40 7.45 -26.74
CA THR A 397 -14.43 7.99 -25.85
C THR A 397 -14.99 9.28 -26.43
N TYR A 398 -16.30 9.45 -26.39
CA TYR A 398 -16.99 10.58 -27.01
C TYR A 398 -17.33 11.71 -26.03
N GLY A 399 -16.88 11.60 -24.78
CA GLY A 399 -17.16 12.58 -23.73
C GLY A 399 -16.70 12.12 -22.36
N TYR A 400 -17.30 12.74 -21.33
CA TYR A 400 -16.94 12.56 -19.92
C TYR A 400 -18.15 12.15 -19.11
N ALA A 401 -17.91 11.28 -18.13
CA ALA A 401 -18.90 10.82 -17.17
C ALA A 401 -19.43 11.98 -16.29
N PRO A 402 -20.62 11.83 -15.66
CA PRO A 402 -21.49 10.66 -15.70
C PRO A 402 -22.39 10.59 -16.95
N SER A 403 -22.79 9.37 -17.32
CA SER A 403 -23.73 9.05 -18.40
C SER A 403 -25.12 9.65 -18.21
N ILE A 404 -25.54 9.78 -16.95
CA ILE A 404 -26.79 10.42 -16.54
C ILE A 404 -26.42 11.72 -15.79
N PRO A 405 -26.71 12.90 -16.35
CA PRO A 405 -26.29 14.18 -15.77
C PRO A 405 -26.74 14.39 -14.32
N ASP A 406 -27.92 13.89 -13.96
CA ASP A 406 -28.52 14.00 -12.63
C ASP A 406 -27.75 13.25 -11.54
N LEU A 407 -26.82 12.37 -11.91
CA LEU A 407 -25.90 11.72 -10.96
C LEU A 407 -24.81 12.67 -10.44
N SER A 408 -24.51 13.76 -11.16
CA SER A 408 -23.37 14.62 -10.82
C SER A 408 -23.42 15.17 -9.38
N PRO A 409 -24.56 15.74 -8.91
CA PRO A 409 -24.63 16.23 -7.53
C PRO A 409 -24.47 15.12 -6.49
N LEU A 410 -24.99 13.91 -6.77
CA LEU A 410 -24.88 12.77 -5.87
C LEU A 410 -23.43 12.27 -5.77
N LEU A 411 -22.76 12.11 -6.91
CA LEU A 411 -21.36 11.68 -6.95
C LEU A 411 -20.44 12.74 -6.29
N GLU A 412 -20.75 14.03 -6.46
CA GLU A 412 -20.06 15.12 -5.77
C GLU A 412 -20.31 15.12 -4.25
N ILE A 413 -21.49 14.72 -3.77
CA ILE A 413 -21.75 14.54 -2.32
C ILE A 413 -20.95 13.35 -1.79
N ASN A 414 -20.94 12.24 -2.54
CA ASN A 414 -20.28 11.01 -2.14
C ASN A 414 -18.73 11.14 -2.04
N LEU A 415 -18.16 12.21 -2.59
CA LEU A 415 -16.74 12.58 -2.44
C LEU A 415 -16.26 12.65 -0.97
N ASN A 416 -17.15 13.09 -0.08
CA ASN A 416 -16.84 13.39 1.32
C ASN A 416 -17.55 12.46 2.32
N SER A 417 -18.22 11.40 1.85
CA SER A 417 -18.83 10.41 2.74
C SER A 417 -17.76 9.85 3.68
N GLU A 418 -17.91 10.07 4.98
CA GLU A 418 -16.97 9.57 5.98
C GLU A 418 -16.96 8.03 5.98
N VAL A 419 -15.75 7.48 6.06
CA VAL A 419 -15.49 6.12 6.54
C VAL A 419 -15.89 6.10 8.00
N GLY A 420 -17.16 5.77 8.28
CA GLY A 420 -17.65 5.60 9.64
C GLY A 420 -17.03 4.36 10.27
N CYS A 421 -16.17 4.55 11.28
CA CYS A 421 -15.96 3.52 12.30
C CYS A 421 -17.26 3.45 13.13
N PRO A 422 -17.86 2.27 13.37
CA PRO A 422 -19.04 2.17 14.22
C PRO A 422 -18.76 2.74 15.60
N LYS A 423 -19.76 3.41 16.18
CA LYS A 423 -19.74 3.77 17.60
C LYS A 423 -19.76 2.47 18.40
N GLN A 424 -19.01 2.46 19.51
CA GLN A 424 -18.83 1.31 20.39
C GLN A 424 -20.16 0.68 20.88
N GLU A 425 -21.25 1.44 20.85
CA GLU A 425 -22.59 1.00 21.28
C GLU A 425 -23.27 0.00 20.32
N ASP A 426 -22.87 -0.06 19.04
CA ASP A 426 -23.43 -1.02 18.06
C ASP A 426 -22.70 -2.38 18.05
N ILE A 427 -21.53 -2.46 18.70
CA ILE A 427 -20.71 -3.69 18.78
C ILE A 427 -21.28 -4.66 19.83
N ASP A 428 -21.94 -4.14 20.86
CA ASP A 428 -22.47 -4.94 21.95
C ASP A 428 -23.80 -5.65 21.61
N ALA A 429 -24.43 -5.30 20.47
CA ALA A 429 -25.72 -5.87 20.05
C ALA A 429 -25.60 -7.14 19.17
N VAL A 430 -24.41 -7.50 18.68
CA VAL A 430 -24.24 -8.59 17.68
C VAL A 430 -23.26 -9.69 18.14
N THR A 431 -22.78 -9.66 19.38
CA THR A 431 -21.93 -10.74 19.90
C THR A 431 -22.72 -11.87 20.55
N ASP A 432 -23.38 -12.70 19.73
CA ASP A 432 -23.72 -14.08 20.12
C ASP A 432 -22.61 -15.03 19.62
N LYS A 433 -21.74 -15.42 20.54
CA LYS A 433 -20.43 -16.06 20.30
C LYS A 433 -20.47 -17.58 19.97
N GLU A 434 -21.58 -18.16 19.54
CA GLU A 434 -21.68 -19.63 19.43
C GLU A 434 -21.64 -20.26 18.02
N VAL A 435 -21.71 -19.49 16.92
CA VAL A 435 -21.84 -20.12 15.58
C VAL A 435 -20.50 -20.36 14.86
N VAL A 436 -19.45 -19.56 15.13
CA VAL A 436 -18.19 -19.59 14.35
C VAL A 436 -17.25 -20.77 14.71
N LYS A 437 -17.50 -21.48 15.81
CA LYS A 437 -16.62 -22.60 16.25
C LYS A 437 -16.91 -23.95 15.60
N LYS A 438 -17.98 -24.12 14.82
CA LYS A 438 -18.39 -25.43 14.28
C LYS A 438 -17.98 -25.72 12.83
N GLU A 439 -17.65 -24.72 12.01
CA GLU A 439 -17.35 -24.96 10.58
C GLU A 439 -15.85 -25.04 10.24
N VAL A 440 -14.95 -24.54 11.10
CA VAL A 440 -13.49 -24.55 10.85
C VAL A 440 -12.83 -25.94 11.07
N LYS A 441 -13.57 -26.93 11.60
CA LYS A 441 -13.01 -28.26 11.94
C LYS A 441 -13.20 -29.35 10.89
N LYS A 442 -13.71 -29.06 9.68
CA LYS A 442 -14.08 -30.11 8.70
C LYS A 442 -13.31 -30.18 7.37
N GLU A 443 -12.30 -29.32 7.13
CA GLU A 443 -11.54 -29.35 5.86
C GLU A 443 -10.02 -29.44 6.03
N VAL A 444 -9.54 -30.12 7.08
CA VAL A 444 -8.11 -30.48 7.21
C VAL A 444 -7.98 -31.99 7.40
N SER A 445 -8.11 -32.74 6.30
CA SER A 445 -7.52 -34.07 6.17
C SER A 445 -7.61 -34.55 4.71
N HIS A 446 -6.51 -34.47 3.97
CA HIS A 446 -6.03 -35.55 3.08
C HIS A 446 -4.69 -35.13 2.45
N ASP A 447 -3.61 -35.62 3.05
CA ASP A 447 -2.33 -35.85 2.39
C ASP A 447 -2.46 -37.07 1.46
N GLU A 448 -2.09 -36.95 0.19
CA GLU A 448 -1.44 -38.02 -0.59
C GLU A 448 -0.69 -37.42 -1.81
N PRO A 449 0.39 -38.08 -2.30
CA PRO A 449 1.40 -37.48 -3.17
C PRO A 449 1.04 -37.54 -4.67
N MET A 450 1.48 -36.52 -5.42
CA MET A 450 1.35 -36.46 -6.88
C MET A 450 2.40 -37.33 -7.59
N PRO A 451 2.06 -38.01 -8.71
CA PRO A 451 3.03 -38.65 -9.59
C PRO A 451 3.58 -37.67 -10.63
N GLU A 452 4.87 -37.81 -10.93
CA GLU A 452 5.55 -37.18 -12.05
C GLU A 452 4.98 -37.67 -13.40
N ALA A 453 4.63 -36.74 -14.30
CA ALA A 453 4.60 -37.01 -15.73
C ALA A 453 4.82 -35.74 -16.56
N ALA A 454 5.82 -35.84 -17.44
CA ALA A 454 6.36 -34.86 -18.37
C ALA A 454 5.35 -34.03 -19.20
N THR A 455 5.66 -32.74 -19.39
CA THR A 455 5.65 -32.09 -20.71
C THR A 455 6.62 -30.91 -20.74
N SER A 456 7.47 -30.92 -21.75
CA SER A 456 8.68 -30.11 -21.92
C SER A 456 8.44 -28.78 -22.64
N GLY A 457 9.10 -27.73 -22.16
CA GLY A 457 9.81 -26.76 -23.02
C GLY A 457 9.02 -25.63 -23.67
N SER A 458 8.54 -24.65 -22.89
CA SER A 458 8.33 -23.25 -23.35
C SER A 458 8.00 -22.24 -22.23
N GLN A 459 7.64 -22.70 -21.02
CA GLN A 459 7.26 -21.83 -19.90
C GLN A 459 8.44 -21.10 -19.21
N SER A 460 9.67 -21.63 -19.26
CA SER A 460 10.79 -21.12 -18.44
C SER A 460 11.31 -19.73 -18.85
N ASP A 461 11.21 -19.36 -20.13
CA ASP A 461 11.76 -18.09 -20.62
C ASP A 461 10.78 -16.93 -20.45
N SER A 462 9.48 -17.24 -20.44
CA SER A 462 8.41 -16.28 -20.18
C SER A 462 8.44 -15.84 -18.71
N GLU A 463 8.58 -16.79 -17.78
CA GLU A 463 8.69 -16.50 -16.33
C GLU A 463 9.93 -15.66 -16.00
N LYS A 464 11.08 -15.93 -16.63
CA LYS A 464 12.31 -15.14 -16.44
C LYS A 464 12.22 -13.72 -17.01
N MET A 465 11.55 -13.55 -18.16
CA MET A 465 11.32 -12.23 -18.76
C MET A 465 10.30 -11.42 -17.94
N ILE A 466 9.29 -12.08 -17.37
CA ILE A 466 8.28 -11.48 -16.48
C ILE A 466 8.88 -11.08 -15.13
N ALA A 467 9.80 -11.88 -14.56
CA ALA A 467 10.54 -11.56 -13.34
C ALA A 467 11.39 -10.29 -13.52
N ARG A 468 12.14 -10.19 -14.62
CA ARG A 468 12.91 -8.99 -14.99
C ARG A 468 12.05 -7.74 -15.20
N MET A 469 10.83 -7.89 -15.72
CA MET A 469 9.91 -6.76 -15.94
C MET A 469 9.18 -6.30 -14.66
N ALA A 470 9.14 -7.13 -13.61
CA ALA A 470 8.54 -6.80 -12.32
C ALA A 470 9.45 -5.90 -11.48
N GLU A 471 10.76 -5.96 -11.67
CA GLU A 471 11.79 -5.25 -10.90
C GLU A 471 11.99 -3.77 -11.29
N GLU A 472 11.52 -3.32 -12.47
CA GLU A 472 11.74 -1.94 -12.94
C GLU A 472 10.46 -1.06 -12.90
N GLU A 473 10.02 -0.67 -11.70
CA GLU A 473 9.27 0.59 -11.55
C GLU A 473 9.93 1.39 -10.42
N ASP A 474 10.66 2.45 -10.79
CA ASP A 474 11.33 3.32 -9.83
C ASP A 474 10.30 3.96 -8.90
N LEU A 475 10.46 3.70 -7.59
CA LEU A 475 9.63 4.21 -6.51
C LEU A 475 9.44 5.74 -6.58
N ALA A 476 10.42 6.48 -7.12
CA ALA A 476 10.29 7.93 -7.32
C ALA A 476 9.20 8.31 -8.34
N THR A 477 8.92 7.45 -9.33
CA THR A 477 7.86 7.67 -10.32
C THR A 477 6.47 7.50 -9.69
N GLN A 478 6.29 6.49 -8.84
CA GLN A 478 5.04 6.27 -8.10
C GLN A 478 4.74 7.42 -7.13
N VAL A 479 5.78 7.93 -6.47
CA VAL A 479 5.67 9.05 -5.52
C VAL A 479 5.38 10.38 -6.21
N LYS A 480 6.00 10.67 -7.37
CA LYS A 480 5.66 11.84 -8.20
C LYS A 480 4.20 11.83 -8.65
N PHE A 481 3.66 10.65 -8.95
CA PHE A 481 2.25 10.52 -9.29
C PHE A 481 1.34 10.88 -8.11
N LEU A 482 1.58 10.30 -6.93
CA LEU A 482 0.79 10.61 -5.73
C LEU A 482 0.88 12.09 -5.35
N GLN A 483 2.07 12.68 -5.49
CA GLN A 483 2.26 14.12 -5.35
C GLN A 483 1.38 14.90 -6.31
N SER A 484 1.36 14.53 -7.59
CA SER A 484 0.56 15.22 -8.60
C SER A 484 -0.93 15.18 -8.28
N MET A 485 -1.45 14.10 -7.69
CA MET A 485 -2.85 14.01 -7.26
C MET A 485 -3.19 15.01 -6.15
N LEU A 486 -2.27 15.25 -5.22
CA LEU A 486 -2.44 16.24 -4.15
C LEU A 486 -2.31 17.68 -4.67
N GLU A 487 -1.69 17.88 -5.83
CA GLU A 487 -1.43 19.19 -6.42
C GLU A 487 -2.40 19.55 -7.57
N ASP A 488 -3.13 18.60 -8.15
CA ASP A 488 -3.96 18.79 -9.38
C ASP A 488 -5.14 19.77 -9.18
N GLY A 489 -5.53 20.05 -7.94
CA GLY A 489 -6.58 21.01 -7.55
C GLY A 489 -6.08 22.40 -7.13
N GLY A 490 -4.77 22.67 -7.18
CA GLY A 490 -4.17 23.93 -6.75
C GLY A 490 -3.67 23.91 -5.30
N ASN A 491 -4.42 24.49 -4.36
CA ASN A 491 -3.96 24.60 -2.97
C ASN A 491 -4.06 23.25 -2.25
N VAL A 492 -2.91 22.63 -2.01
CA VAL A 492 -2.76 21.37 -1.26
C VAL A 492 -3.53 21.35 0.07
N LYS A 493 -3.75 22.50 0.71
CA LYS A 493 -4.48 22.61 1.99
C LYS A 493 -5.99 22.41 1.89
N THR A 494 -6.54 22.39 0.67
CA THR A 494 -7.97 22.29 0.38
C THR A 494 -8.31 21.08 -0.48
N VAL A 495 -7.41 20.09 -0.53
CA VAL A 495 -7.60 18.83 -1.25
C VAL A 495 -8.74 18.04 -0.59
N PRO A 496 -9.57 17.29 -1.33
CA PRO A 496 -10.60 16.46 -0.69
C PRO A 496 -9.99 15.54 0.38
N ALA A 497 -10.60 15.50 1.57
CA ALA A 497 -10.03 14.80 2.72
C ALA A 497 -9.84 13.30 2.45
N ALA A 498 -10.76 12.66 1.72
CA ALA A 498 -10.66 11.25 1.35
C ALA A 498 -9.44 10.97 0.44
N LEU A 499 -9.21 11.84 -0.54
CA LEU A 499 -8.04 11.78 -1.42
C LEU A 499 -6.76 11.96 -0.60
N ALA A 500 -6.72 12.98 0.26
CA ALA A 500 -5.56 13.25 1.11
C ALA A 500 -5.26 12.06 2.05
N LYS A 501 -6.26 11.50 2.71
CA LYS A 501 -6.11 10.32 3.59
C LYS A 501 -5.61 9.09 2.83
N ASN A 502 -6.20 8.77 1.68
CA ASN A 502 -5.76 7.61 0.89
C ASN A 502 -4.33 7.77 0.40
N VAL A 503 -3.97 8.97 -0.08
CA VAL A 503 -2.60 9.25 -0.49
C VAL A 503 -1.64 9.19 0.69
N LEU A 504 -1.98 9.78 1.84
CA LEU A 504 -1.16 9.73 3.05
C LEU A 504 -0.98 8.30 3.59
N LYS A 505 -2.04 7.50 3.61
CA LYS A 505 -1.99 6.08 3.97
C LYS A 505 -1.10 5.30 3.01
N THR A 506 -1.30 5.48 1.70
CA THR A 506 -0.47 4.86 0.66
C THR A 506 0.99 5.25 0.81
N LEU A 507 1.28 6.53 1.08
CA LEU A 507 2.64 7.02 1.34
C LEU A 507 3.22 6.45 2.65
N GLY A 508 2.39 6.18 3.65
CA GLY A 508 2.77 5.51 4.90
C GLY A 508 3.09 4.04 4.72
N ASP A 509 2.43 3.38 3.78
CA ASP A 509 2.68 1.98 3.40
C ASP A 509 3.88 1.84 2.43
N MET A 510 4.33 2.94 1.83
CA MET A 510 5.48 2.98 0.92
C MET A 510 6.82 3.11 1.65
N LYS A 511 7.86 2.41 1.16
CA LYS A 511 9.25 2.51 1.68
C LYS A 511 9.97 3.78 1.20
N LEU A 512 9.47 4.95 1.58
CA LEU A 512 10.01 6.25 1.18
C LEU A 512 11.37 6.51 1.84
N ASN A 513 12.40 6.78 1.04
CA ASN A 513 13.72 7.21 1.53
C ASN A 513 13.96 8.72 1.28
N VAL A 514 14.97 9.29 1.93
CA VAL A 514 15.28 10.73 1.86
C VAL A 514 15.54 11.21 0.43
N GLU A 515 16.11 10.36 -0.43
CA GLU A 515 16.43 10.69 -1.82
C GLU A 515 15.18 10.82 -2.67
N ILE A 516 14.20 9.93 -2.48
CA ILE A 516 12.88 9.97 -3.11
C ILE A 516 12.09 11.19 -2.61
N LEU A 517 12.16 11.51 -1.32
CA LEU A 517 11.52 12.72 -0.78
C LEU A 517 12.08 13.99 -1.42
N LYS A 518 13.40 14.05 -1.65
CA LYS A 518 14.09 15.18 -2.31
C LYS A 518 13.79 15.25 -3.81
N SER A 519 13.89 14.13 -4.52
CA SER A 519 13.76 14.07 -5.99
C SER A 519 12.32 14.24 -6.48
N THR A 520 11.33 13.86 -5.65
CA THR A 520 9.91 14.08 -5.94
C THR A 520 9.42 15.41 -5.38
N GLY A 521 9.82 15.76 -4.16
CA GLY A 521 9.27 16.92 -3.44
C GLY A 521 8.00 16.62 -2.66
N ILE A 522 7.57 15.35 -2.59
CA ILE A 522 6.38 14.92 -1.84
C ILE A 522 6.42 15.37 -0.38
N GLY A 523 7.60 15.40 0.26
CA GLY A 523 7.74 15.85 1.66
C GLY A 523 7.24 17.29 1.88
N ARG A 524 7.42 18.18 0.90
CA ARG A 524 6.87 19.56 0.97
C ARG A 524 5.34 19.57 0.88
N VAL A 525 4.76 18.67 0.09
CA VAL A 525 3.31 18.53 -0.08
C VAL A 525 2.67 17.96 1.18
N ILE A 526 3.23 16.90 1.76
CA ILE A 526 2.77 16.33 3.03
C ILE A 526 2.88 17.38 4.17
N ASN A 527 3.96 18.16 4.20
CA ASN A 527 4.12 19.22 5.21
C ASN A 527 3.06 20.33 5.05
N LYS A 528 2.59 20.62 3.83
CA LYS A 528 1.46 21.54 3.60
C LYS A 528 0.14 20.95 4.10
N LEU A 529 -0.06 19.64 3.96
CA LEU A 529 -1.26 18.92 4.46
C LEU A 529 -1.39 18.93 5.99
N ARG A 530 -0.32 19.21 6.75
CA ARG A 530 -0.44 19.46 8.20
C ARG A 530 -1.31 20.67 8.55
N LYS A 531 -1.57 21.56 7.58
CA LYS A 531 -2.46 22.72 7.72
C LYS A 531 -3.78 22.52 6.96
N HIS A 532 -4.16 21.27 6.72
CA HIS A 532 -5.42 20.93 6.07
C HIS A 532 -6.62 21.33 6.94
N SER A 533 -7.75 21.68 6.33
CA SER A 533 -8.98 22.06 7.06
C SER A 533 -9.62 20.90 7.83
N THR A 534 -9.27 19.66 7.50
CA THR A 534 -9.72 18.45 8.18
C THR A 534 -8.67 18.01 9.18
N GLU A 535 -9.04 17.94 10.46
CA GLU A 535 -8.11 17.67 11.57
C GLU A 535 -7.43 16.31 11.43
N GLU A 536 -8.17 15.26 11.06
CA GLU A 536 -7.60 13.93 10.86
C GLU A 536 -6.57 13.88 9.73
N VAL A 537 -6.79 14.60 8.62
CA VAL A 537 -5.79 14.73 7.54
C VAL A 537 -4.54 15.43 8.05
N ALA A 538 -4.71 16.50 8.83
CA ALA A 538 -3.61 17.22 9.44
C ALA A 538 -2.81 16.35 10.42
N GLN A 539 -3.51 15.54 11.23
CA GLN A 539 -2.92 14.57 12.17
C GLN A 539 -2.22 13.42 11.45
N THR A 540 -2.83 12.79 10.45
CA THR A 540 -2.20 11.73 9.65
C THR A 540 -0.99 12.27 8.89
N ALA A 541 -1.07 13.48 8.32
CA ALA A 541 0.08 14.12 7.67
C ALA A 541 1.17 14.45 8.68
N ALA A 542 0.82 14.91 9.89
CA ALA A 542 1.77 15.15 10.97
C ALA A 542 2.43 13.86 11.44
N GLN A 543 1.67 12.76 11.57
CA GLN A 543 2.15 11.46 11.99
C GLN A 543 3.00 10.78 10.91
N LEU A 544 2.66 10.96 9.64
CA LEU A 544 3.45 10.47 8.52
C LEU A 544 4.77 11.25 8.40
N VAL A 545 4.73 12.59 8.55
CA VAL A 545 5.95 13.41 8.65
C VAL A 545 6.77 12.96 9.86
N ALA A 546 6.14 12.77 11.01
CA ALA A 546 6.78 12.27 12.21
C ALA A 546 7.46 10.94 11.91
N ASN A 547 6.75 9.92 11.42
CA ASN A 547 7.26 8.59 11.09
C ASN A 547 8.40 8.60 10.04
N MET A 548 8.30 9.41 8.99
CA MET A 548 9.37 9.56 7.99
C MET A 548 10.60 10.29 8.53
N SER A 549 10.41 11.15 9.54
CA SER A 549 11.49 11.82 10.25
C SER A 549 11.93 11.09 11.53
N LYS A 550 11.24 10.01 11.93
CA LYS A 550 11.37 9.39 13.26
C LYS A 550 12.56 8.45 13.34
N PHE A 551 12.97 7.86 12.22
CA PHE A 551 14.03 6.86 12.14
C PHE A 551 15.08 7.22 11.07
N ALA A 552 16.32 6.79 11.28
CA ALA A 552 17.42 7.00 10.36
C ALA A 552 17.23 6.18 9.08
N LYS A 553 17.99 6.52 8.03
CA LYS A 553 18.04 5.73 6.80
C LYS A 553 18.48 4.29 7.12
N SER A 554 17.64 3.33 6.75
CA SER A 554 17.87 1.89 6.89
C SER A 554 17.85 1.20 5.52
N TYR A 555 18.39 -0.02 5.48
CA TYR A 555 18.43 -0.89 4.31
C TYR A 555 17.84 -2.25 4.66
N ARG A 556 17.23 -2.94 3.70
CA ARG A 556 16.74 -4.30 3.91
C ARG A 556 17.88 -5.32 3.82
N VAL A 557 17.67 -6.49 4.43
CA VAL A 557 18.64 -7.61 4.41
C VAL A 557 18.99 -8.09 2.99
N ASP A 558 18.09 -7.90 2.01
CA ASP A 558 18.29 -8.25 0.60
C ASP A 558 19.07 -7.19 -0.20
N GLN A 559 19.25 -5.97 0.33
CA GLN A 559 19.93 -4.85 -0.34
C GLN A 559 21.44 -4.84 -0.06
N VAL A 560 22.09 -5.96 -0.36
CA VAL A 560 23.48 -6.22 0.04
C VAL A 560 24.44 -5.17 -0.49
N GLU A 561 24.34 -4.83 -1.77
CA GLU A 561 25.26 -3.88 -2.39
C GLU A 561 25.10 -2.49 -1.77
N GLU A 562 23.86 -2.02 -1.58
CA GLU A 562 23.57 -0.67 -1.11
C GLU A 562 23.95 -0.48 0.36
N TYR A 563 23.70 -1.48 1.22
CA TYR A 563 24.05 -1.36 2.62
C TYR A 563 25.56 -1.54 2.83
N VAL A 564 26.23 -2.35 2.01
CA VAL A 564 27.69 -2.47 2.03
C VAL A 564 28.33 -1.15 1.58
N GLU A 565 27.87 -0.58 0.47
CA GLU A 565 28.34 0.72 -0.01
C GLU A 565 28.12 1.83 1.04
N ALA A 566 26.94 1.85 1.66
CA ALA A 566 26.63 2.81 2.72
C ALA A 566 27.56 2.65 3.94
N PHE A 567 27.86 1.42 4.35
CA PHE A 567 28.78 1.17 5.45
C PHE A 567 30.18 1.71 5.15
N TYR A 568 30.72 1.47 3.95
CA TYR A 568 32.05 1.99 3.59
C TYR A 568 32.05 3.52 3.38
N ARG A 569 30.93 4.12 2.97
CA ARG A 569 30.81 5.59 2.81
C ARG A 569 30.67 6.29 4.17
N ASP A 570 29.78 5.80 5.02
CA ASP A 570 29.33 6.50 6.23
C ASP A 570 29.99 5.95 7.50
N GLY A 571 30.70 4.82 7.42
CA GLY A 571 31.29 4.13 8.56
C GLY A 571 30.29 3.37 9.43
N TYR A 572 29.00 3.42 9.12
CA TYR A 572 27.94 2.65 9.78
C TYR A 572 26.80 2.31 8.82
N VAL A 573 25.97 1.35 9.21
CA VAL A 573 24.76 1.01 8.48
C VAL A 573 23.68 0.45 9.41
N VAL A 574 22.42 0.78 9.12
CA VAL A 574 21.24 0.20 9.77
C VAL A 574 20.56 -0.75 8.81
N ILE A 575 20.40 -2.00 9.21
CA ILE A 575 19.75 -3.07 8.43
C ILE A 575 18.44 -3.44 9.14
N GLU A 576 17.31 -3.16 8.50
CA GLU A 576 15.98 -3.42 9.05
C GLU A 576 15.54 -4.88 8.90
N ASP A 577 14.57 -5.28 9.73
CA ASP A 577 13.91 -6.59 9.67
C ASP A 577 14.86 -7.81 9.84
N VAL A 578 15.93 -7.66 10.64
CA VAL A 578 16.81 -8.80 10.99
C VAL A 578 16.18 -9.73 12.02
N LEU A 579 15.42 -9.18 12.98
CA LEU A 579 14.63 -9.94 13.94
C LEU A 579 13.14 -9.78 13.62
N THR A 580 12.36 -10.81 13.91
CA THR A 580 10.89 -10.71 13.85
C THR A 580 10.37 -9.95 15.07
N SER A 581 9.12 -9.46 15.00
CA SER A 581 8.46 -8.87 16.17
C SER A 581 8.35 -9.85 17.33
N GLU A 582 8.24 -11.16 17.06
CA GLU A 582 8.21 -12.21 18.07
C GLU A 582 9.57 -12.37 18.76
N ASP A 583 10.67 -12.39 18.00
CA ASP A 583 12.04 -12.42 18.55
C ASP A 583 12.31 -11.20 19.42
N CYS A 584 11.89 -10.02 18.96
CA CYS A 584 12.01 -8.77 19.73
C CYS A 584 11.24 -8.86 21.06
N ALA A 585 9.99 -9.34 21.02
CA ALA A 585 9.18 -9.50 22.21
C ALA A 585 9.80 -10.48 23.22
N LYS A 586 10.36 -11.60 22.75
CA LYS A 586 11.08 -12.56 23.60
C LYS A 586 12.32 -11.94 24.25
N SER A 587 13.11 -11.17 23.48
CA SER A 587 14.28 -10.47 24.04
C SER A 587 13.90 -9.38 25.04
N VAL A 588 12.81 -8.65 24.80
CA VAL A 588 12.26 -7.69 25.79
C VAL A 588 11.80 -8.41 27.05
N ASP A 589 11.17 -9.58 26.92
CA ASP A 589 10.76 -10.38 28.07
C ASP A 589 11.94 -10.91 28.88
N GLU A 590 13.05 -11.27 28.23
CA GLU A 590 14.29 -11.65 28.92
C GLU A 590 14.93 -10.48 29.70
N VAL A 591 14.87 -9.28 29.13
CA VAL A 591 15.28 -8.05 29.83
C VAL A 591 14.45 -7.86 31.10
N TRP A 592 13.13 -7.95 30.98
CA TRP A 592 12.24 -7.77 32.13
C TRP A 592 12.31 -8.90 33.15
N THR A 593 12.45 -10.16 32.72
CA THR A 593 12.62 -11.33 33.60
C THR A 593 13.75 -11.12 34.61
N TYR A 594 14.82 -10.45 34.18
CA TYR A 594 15.89 -10.05 35.08
C TYR A 594 15.54 -8.86 35.95
N LEU A 595 14.98 -7.78 35.37
CA LEU A 595 14.63 -6.58 36.12
C LEU A 595 13.64 -6.90 37.25
N GLU A 596 12.72 -7.83 37.01
CA GLU A 596 11.68 -8.27 37.94
C GLU A 596 12.13 -9.38 38.91
N LYS A 597 13.36 -9.88 38.79
CA LYS A 597 13.86 -11.04 39.54
C LYS A 597 13.67 -10.94 41.05
N ASP A 598 13.94 -9.75 41.61
CA ASP A 598 13.86 -9.51 43.05
C ASP A 598 12.46 -9.03 43.49
N GLY A 599 11.50 -8.90 42.54
CA GLY A 599 10.12 -8.49 42.78
C GLY A 599 9.92 -7.00 43.09
N LEU A 600 11.01 -6.22 43.16
CA LEU A 600 11.00 -4.79 43.50
C LEU A 600 10.60 -3.90 42.32
N VAL A 601 11.03 -4.25 41.11
CA VAL A 601 10.66 -3.57 39.87
C VAL A 601 9.56 -4.37 39.18
N LYS A 602 8.53 -3.69 38.67
CA LYS A 602 7.42 -4.31 37.94
C LYS A 602 7.21 -3.60 36.61
N ARG A 603 7.14 -4.36 35.51
CA ARG A 603 7.03 -3.79 34.15
C ARG A 603 5.74 -3.01 33.89
N ASP A 604 4.69 -3.31 34.65
CA ASP A 604 3.36 -2.71 34.54
C ASP A 604 3.14 -1.56 35.53
N ASN A 605 4.14 -1.22 36.36
CA ASN A 605 4.00 -0.18 37.37
C ASN A 605 5.24 0.75 37.43
N GLU A 606 5.12 1.90 36.77
CA GLU A 606 6.18 2.91 36.67
C GLU A 606 6.64 3.49 38.02
N THR A 607 5.81 3.43 39.07
CA THR A 607 6.20 3.92 40.41
C THR A 607 7.28 3.06 41.05
N THR A 608 7.53 1.86 40.50
CA THR A 608 8.57 0.95 40.97
C THR A 608 9.93 1.16 40.27
N TRP A 609 10.04 2.05 39.28
CA TRP A 609 11.25 2.19 38.46
C TRP A 609 12.30 3.14 39.07
N GLY A 610 12.03 3.65 40.28
CA GLY A 610 12.91 4.52 41.05
C GLY A 610 14.29 3.91 41.35
N ASN A 611 15.27 4.76 41.59
CA ASN A 611 16.66 4.35 41.88
C ASN A 611 16.77 3.41 43.08
N GLU A 612 15.83 3.48 44.02
CA GLU A 612 15.72 2.66 45.21
C GLU A 612 15.38 1.19 44.92
N ASN A 613 14.66 0.93 43.82
CA ASN A 613 14.25 -0.41 43.41
C ASN A 613 15.05 -0.91 42.19
N TRP A 614 15.61 0.01 41.40
CA TRP A 614 16.37 -0.34 40.20
C TRP A 614 17.64 -1.12 40.55
N PRO A 615 17.97 -2.22 39.84
CA PRO A 615 19.12 -3.06 40.18
C PRO A 615 20.46 -2.40 39.77
N GLN A 616 20.90 -1.38 40.52
CA GLN A 616 22.06 -0.52 40.21
C GLN A 616 23.40 -1.28 40.11
N GLU A 617 23.54 -2.39 40.82
CA GLU A 617 24.76 -3.22 40.75
C GLU A 617 25.01 -3.79 39.35
N VAL A 618 23.94 -3.92 38.57
CA VAL A 618 23.90 -4.63 37.30
C VAL A 618 23.55 -3.66 36.16
N CYS A 619 22.65 -2.71 36.41
CA CYS A 619 22.28 -1.61 35.52
C CYS A 619 23.00 -0.32 35.95
N ARG A 620 24.31 -0.24 35.70
CA ARG A 620 25.12 0.93 36.07
C ARG A 620 24.83 2.14 35.15
N ASN A 621 25.14 3.33 35.66
CA ASN A 621 25.04 4.64 34.97
C ASN A 621 25.28 4.50 33.46
N GLY A 622 24.24 4.74 32.66
CA GLY A 622 24.28 4.64 31.19
C GLY A 622 23.48 3.49 30.58
N GLY A 623 22.80 2.67 31.38
CA GLY A 623 21.81 1.73 30.87
C GLY A 623 22.40 0.47 30.27
N PHE A 624 23.41 -0.12 30.89
CA PHE A 624 23.91 -1.45 30.51
C PHE A 624 23.47 -2.47 31.54
N MET A 625 22.80 -3.51 31.08
CA MET A 625 22.25 -4.56 31.92
C MET A 625 23.20 -5.76 31.94
N GLY A 626 23.98 -5.87 33.02
CA GLY A 626 24.97 -6.92 33.21
C GLY A 626 26.35 -6.36 33.54
N ARG A 627 27.18 -7.18 34.21
CA ARG A 627 28.61 -6.88 34.32
C ARG A 627 29.33 -7.22 33.01
N PHE A 628 30.34 -6.44 32.63
CA PHE A 628 31.10 -6.72 31.41
C PHE A 628 31.81 -8.09 31.56
N PRO A 629 31.67 -9.03 30.59
CA PRO A 629 32.29 -10.33 30.68
C PRO A 629 33.82 -10.21 30.45
N PHE A 630 34.56 -10.01 31.54
CA PHE A 630 36.02 -9.85 31.51
C PHE A 630 36.77 -11.17 31.73
N TRP A 631 37.68 -11.51 30.81
CA TRP A 631 38.35 -12.82 30.74
C TRP A 631 39.19 -13.21 31.98
N LYS A 632 39.84 -12.25 32.68
CA LYS A 632 40.57 -12.57 33.93
C LYS A 632 39.66 -12.93 35.11
N ARG A 633 38.33 -12.89 34.94
CA ARG A 633 37.32 -13.14 35.99
C ARG A 633 36.19 -14.06 35.54
N MET A 634 36.46 -15.07 34.71
CA MET A 634 35.47 -16.07 34.25
C MET A 634 34.69 -16.81 35.35
N LYS A 635 35.04 -16.65 36.64
CA LYS A 635 34.22 -17.10 37.79
C LYS A 635 32.88 -16.35 37.99
N LYS A 636 32.46 -15.44 37.09
CA LYS A 636 31.25 -14.59 37.27
C LYS A 636 30.36 -14.43 36.02
N LEU A 637 30.14 -15.48 35.22
CA LEU A 637 29.15 -15.44 34.12
C LEU A 637 27.71 -15.27 34.62
N ASP A 638 27.39 -15.85 35.78
CA ASP A 638 26.11 -15.64 36.47
C ASP A 638 25.76 -14.16 36.68
N ALA A 639 26.77 -13.28 36.79
CA ALA A 639 26.57 -11.85 37.00
C ALA A 639 26.09 -11.10 35.73
N THR A 640 26.03 -11.77 34.58
CA THR A 640 25.53 -11.22 33.31
C THR A 640 24.14 -11.75 32.95
N TRP A 641 23.74 -12.91 33.49
CA TRP A 641 22.50 -13.65 33.18
C TRP A 641 22.23 -13.98 31.71
N VAL A 642 23.04 -13.50 30.77
CA VAL A 642 22.96 -13.85 29.35
C VAL A 642 23.07 -15.37 29.15
N ASN A 643 23.85 -16.06 29.98
CA ASN A 643 23.93 -17.54 29.97
C ASN A 643 22.62 -18.25 30.39
N ARG A 644 21.61 -17.52 30.88
CA ARG A 644 20.27 -18.04 31.24
C ARG A 644 19.18 -17.57 30.27
N GLN A 645 19.54 -16.79 29.26
CA GLN A 645 18.63 -16.12 28.33
C GLN A 645 18.73 -16.78 26.95
N GLU A 646 17.74 -17.63 26.63
CA GLU A 646 17.69 -18.42 25.40
C GLU A 646 17.64 -17.56 24.13
N GLN A 647 16.77 -16.54 24.08
CA GLN A 647 16.64 -15.64 22.94
C GLN A 647 17.92 -14.81 22.74
N ALA A 648 18.62 -14.44 23.82
CA ALA A 648 19.92 -13.78 23.70
C ALA A 648 20.94 -14.62 22.90
N TRP A 649 20.92 -15.95 23.05
CA TRP A 649 21.70 -16.85 22.22
C TRP A 649 21.13 -16.99 20.81
N LYS A 650 19.82 -17.22 20.66
CA LYS A 650 19.17 -17.32 19.34
C LYS A 650 19.44 -16.12 18.44
N ASN A 651 19.45 -14.90 18.99
CA ASN A 651 19.76 -13.69 18.23
C ASN A 651 21.21 -13.67 17.70
N ARG A 652 22.16 -14.30 18.38
CA ARG A 652 23.57 -14.38 17.98
C ARG A 652 23.82 -15.35 16.83
N GLU A 653 23.03 -16.42 16.76
CA GLU A 653 23.07 -17.39 15.66
C GLU A 653 22.01 -17.13 14.58
N ASN A 654 21.31 -15.99 14.65
CA ASN A 654 20.33 -15.61 13.65
C ASN A 654 21.00 -15.45 12.28
N THR A 655 20.49 -16.16 11.26
CA THR A 655 21.09 -16.20 9.93
C THR A 655 21.13 -14.83 9.24
N LYS A 656 20.14 -13.95 9.47
CA LYS A 656 20.12 -12.60 8.88
C LYS A 656 21.21 -11.72 9.50
N VAL A 657 21.37 -11.81 10.83
CA VAL A 657 22.45 -11.11 11.55
C VAL A 657 23.81 -11.60 11.07
N TYR A 658 24.01 -12.92 11.01
CA TYR A 658 25.24 -13.52 10.51
C TYR A 658 25.58 -13.09 9.07
N ARG A 659 24.61 -13.14 8.15
CA ARG A 659 24.80 -12.73 6.75
C ARG A 659 25.16 -11.25 6.61
N ALA A 660 24.55 -10.39 7.41
CA ALA A 660 24.88 -8.96 7.43
C ALA A 660 26.37 -8.74 7.77
N PHE A 661 26.87 -9.39 8.83
CA PHE A 661 28.29 -9.34 9.18
C PHE A 661 29.19 -9.97 8.11
N CYS A 662 28.80 -11.10 7.52
CA CYS A 662 29.57 -11.73 6.44
C CYS A 662 29.78 -10.79 5.25
N ASN A 663 28.72 -10.09 4.86
CA ASN A 663 28.74 -9.21 3.70
C ASN A 663 29.59 -7.95 3.96
N ILE A 664 29.50 -7.37 5.16
CA ILE A 664 30.33 -6.22 5.56
C ILE A 664 31.80 -6.60 5.68
N MET A 665 32.10 -7.68 6.41
CA MET A 665 33.46 -8.12 6.74
C MET A 665 34.13 -8.91 5.62
N LYS A 666 33.38 -9.28 4.57
CA LYS A 666 33.84 -10.12 3.45
C LYS A 666 34.48 -11.45 3.91
N SER A 667 33.96 -12.02 4.99
CA SER A 667 34.38 -13.33 5.52
C SER A 667 33.18 -14.14 5.97
N ARG A 668 33.18 -15.43 5.66
CA ARG A 668 32.17 -16.38 6.14
C ARG A 668 32.54 -16.99 7.49
N ARG A 669 33.83 -16.99 7.83
CA ARG A 669 34.38 -17.65 9.03
C ARG A 669 34.43 -16.61 10.13
N LEU A 670 33.35 -16.54 10.90
CA LEU A 670 33.17 -15.52 11.93
C LEU A 670 32.97 -16.15 13.31
N TRP A 671 33.41 -15.47 14.36
CA TRP A 671 32.97 -15.71 15.73
C TRP A 671 32.08 -14.58 16.21
N VAL A 672 31.08 -14.91 17.02
CA VAL A 672 30.17 -13.93 17.61
C VAL A 672 30.59 -13.58 19.03
N SER A 673 30.50 -12.29 19.39
CA SER A 673 30.79 -11.84 20.75
C SER A 673 29.67 -12.21 21.72
N ILE A 674 30.07 -12.38 22.98
CA ILE A 674 29.13 -12.52 24.11
C ILE A 674 29.16 -11.21 24.87
N ASP A 675 28.02 -10.50 24.82
CA ASP A 675 27.86 -9.16 25.37
C ASP A 675 26.46 -9.00 25.99
N ARG A 676 26.18 -7.81 26.50
CA ARG A 676 25.05 -7.49 27.38
C ARG A 676 23.86 -6.93 26.61
N TYR A 677 22.75 -6.77 27.33
CA TYR A 677 21.67 -5.89 26.92
C TYR A 677 21.97 -4.43 27.32
N GLY A 678 21.48 -3.49 26.52
CA GLY A 678 21.42 -2.07 26.85
C GLY A 678 19.98 -1.67 27.15
N VAL A 679 19.72 -1.09 28.32
CA VAL A 679 18.40 -0.66 28.81
C VAL A 679 18.51 0.76 29.34
N MET A 680 17.99 1.74 28.60
CA MET A 680 17.84 3.11 29.12
C MET A 680 16.40 3.29 29.60
N ARG A 681 16.25 3.80 30.83
CA ARG A 681 14.95 4.13 31.40
C ARG A 681 14.32 5.32 30.67
N PRO A 682 12.98 5.40 30.65
CA PRO A 682 12.27 6.62 30.29
C PRO A 682 12.75 7.80 31.14
N ALA A 683 13.05 8.94 30.53
CA ALA A 683 13.37 10.13 31.30
C ALA A 683 12.11 10.90 31.76
N LYS A 684 10.92 10.49 31.30
CA LYS A 684 9.62 10.97 31.77
C LYS A 684 8.74 9.79 32.18
N LEU A 685 7.91 9.98 33.20
CA LEU A 685 6.99 8.96 33.71
C LEU A 685 5.54 9.40 33.46
N ARG A 686 4.70 8.50 32.95
CA ARG A 686 3.30 8.76 32.60
C ARG A 686 2.46 9.09 33.82
N HIS A 687 2.70 8.43 34.94
CA HIS A 687 1.96 8.72 36.18
C HIS A 687 2.22 10.12 36.75
N ARG A 688 3.30 10.80 36.30
CA ARG A 688 3.67 12.17 36.69
C ARG A 688 3.39 13.21 35.60
N ALA A 689 2.71 12.84 34.51
CA ALA A 689 2.54 13.72 33.34
C ALA A 689 1.80 15.06 33.62
N ASN A 690 1.03 15.14 34.71
CA ASN A 690 0.29 16.34 35.11
C ASN A 690 1.05 17.25 36.09
N GLU A 691 2.18 16.80 36.61
CA GLU A 691 3.07 17.57 37.48
C GLU A 691 4.23 18.04 36.60
N ASN A 692 4.41 19.36 36.44
CA ASN A 692 5.45 20.04 35.63
C ASN A 692 6.44 19.08 34.94
N GLU A 693 6.39 18.95 33.61
CA GLU A 693 7.10 17.97 32.76
C GLU A 693 8.64 17.87 32.98
N GLU A 694 9.07 17.50 34.18
CA GLU A 694 10.47 17.44 34.56
C GLU A 694 11.07 16.15 34.03
N VAL A 695 12.08 16.35 33.19
CA VAL A 695 12.93 15.27 32.69
C VAL A 695 13.79 14.80 33.87
N LEU A 696 13.75 13.51 34.18
CA LEU A 696 14.58 12.87 35.19
C LEU A 696 16.03 12.82 34.72
N GLU A 697 16.75 13.95 34.85
CA GLU A 697 18.13 14.11 34.37
C GLU A 697 19.08 13.06 34.96
N GLU A 698 18.82 12.59 36.18
CA GLU A 698 19.54 11.50 36.83
C GLU A 698 19.45 10.14 36.11
N TRP A 699 18.44 9.95 35.25
CA TRP A 699 18.25 8.72 34.47
C TRP A 699 18.78 8.85 33.04
N GLN A 700 19.20 10.05 32.64
CA GLN A 700 19.78 10.32 31.33
C GLN A 700 21.22 9.81 31.23
N THR A 701 21.63 9.48 29.99
CA THR A 701 23.05 9.28 29.69
C THR A 701 23.80 10.62 29.74
N LYS A 702 25.13 10.56 29.79
CA LYS A 702 25.99 11.76 29.70
C LYS A 702 25.63 12.54 28.42
N LYS A 703 25.29 13.83 28.57
CA LYS A 703 25.06 14.75 27.45
C LYS A 703 26.35 14.86 26.62
N ASP A 704 26.22 14.89 25.29
CA ASP A 704 27.34 15.03 24.34
C ASP A 704 28.45 13.99 24.47
N TRP A 705 28.11 12.77 24.90
CA TRP A 705 29.08 11.69 25.03
C TRP A 705 29.55 11.17 23.67
N LEU A 706 30.81 11.40 23.32
CA LEU A 706 31.42 10.97 22.05
C LEU A 706 32.80 10.36 22.32
N HIS A 707 33.06 9.17 21.83
CA HIS A 707 34.28 8.41 22.12
C HIS A 707 34.60 7.37 21.04
N TRP A 708 35.80 6.79 21.16
CA TRP A 708 36.18 5.53 20.53
C TRP A 708 36.43 4.44 21.57
N ASP A 709 35.98 3.24 21.25
CA ASP A 709 36.38 2.01 21.94
C ASP A 709 37.69 1.43 21.43
N LEU A 710 38.08 1.80 20.21
CA LEU A 710 39.38 1.53 19.60
C LEU A 710 40.25 2.76 19.75
N SER A 711 41.32 2.68 20.53
CA SER A 711 42.21 3.82 20.71
C SER A 711 42.87 4.24 19.39
N PRO A 712 42.71 5.50 18.94
CA PRO A 712 43.39 6.01 17.75
C PRO A 712 44.92 6.05 17.88
N PHE A 713 45.46 6.00 19.10
CA PHE A 713 46.89 6.20 19.33
C PHE A 713 47.69 4.90 19.39
N HIS A 714 47.09 3.82 19.89
CA HIS A 714 47.75 2.52 20.08
C HIS A 714 46.91 1.31 19.64
N PHE A 715 45.69 1.54 19.12
CA PHE A 715 44.77 0.53 18.60
C PHE A 715 44.31 -0.54 19.60
N GLY A 716 44.52 -0.32 20.90
CA GLY A 716 43.91 -1.14 21.95
C GLY A 716 42.38 -0.96 21.96
N THR A 717 41.64 -2.07 22.12
CA THR A 717 40.17 -2.06 22.15
C THR A 717 39.63 -2.23 23.57
N SER A 718 38.49 -1.61 23.87
CA SER A 718 37.76 -1.79 25.13
C SER A 718 37.00 -3.15 25.21
N ALA A 719 37.06 -3.95 24.14
CA ALA A 719 36.22 -5.11 23.91
C ALA A 719 36.38 -6.26 24.94
N ALA A 720 35.27 -6.98 25.15
CA ALA A 720 35.22 -8.19 25.94
C ALA A 720 35.96 -9.34 25.22
N GLY A 721 37.20 -9.63 25.66
CA GLY A 721 37.72 -10.99 25.56
C GLY A 721 39.11 -11.23 24.96
N TYR A 722 40.11 -10.39 25.20
CA TYR A 722 41.49 -10.78 25.59
C TYR A 722 42.33 -9.51 25.79
N ALA A 723 43.54 -9.65 26.34
CA ALA A 723 44.41 -8.51 26.65
C ALA A 723 44.89 -7.78 25.39
N PRO A 724 45.06 -6.45 25.41
CA PRO A 724 45.83 -5.77 24.38
C PRO A 724 47.24 -6.38 24.36
N ALA A 725 47.59 -7.05 23.27
CA ALA A 725 48.98 -7.32 22.97
C ALA A 725 49.60 -6.01 22.50
N THR A 726 50.80 -5.67 22.96
CA THR A 726 51.56 -4.59 22.36
C THR A 726 51.81 -4.96 20.90
N LEU A 727 51.15 -4.26 19.98
CA LEU A 727 51.29 -4.51 18.55
C LEU A 727 52.62 -3.93 18.06
N SER A 728 53.33 -4.66 17.20
CA SER A 728 54.40 -4.07 16.40
C SER A 728 53.83 -3.05 15.40
N GLY A 729 54.66 -2.20 14.79
CA GLY A 729 54.19 -1.19 13.83
C GLY A 729 53.35 -1.75 12.68
N GLU A 730 53.82 -2.84 12.06
CA GLU A 730 53.11 -3.56 10.99
C GLU A 730 51.81 -4.21 11.49
N GLN A 731 51.83 -4.76 12.71
CA GLN A 731 50.64 -5.33 13.33
C GLN A 731 49.61 -4.25 13.65
N ALA A 732 50.03 -3.07 14.11
CA ALA A 732 49.16 -1.95 14.42
C ALA A 732 48.46 -1.42 13.16
N GLU A 733 49.19 -1.29 12.05
CA GLU A 733 48.64 -0.88 10.76
C GLU A 733 47.60 -1.89 10.24
N THR A 734 47.91 -3.18 10.30
CA THR A 734 46.98 -4.25 9.89
C THR A 734 45.82 -4.42 10.87
N TYR A 735 46.04 -4.21 12.17
CA TYR A 735 45.01 -4.34 13.20
C TYR A 735 44.02 -3.17 13.16
N GLY A 736 44.48 -2.00 12.73
CA GLY A 736 43.64 -0.86 12.37
C GLY A 736 42.81 -1.06 11.10
N SER A 737 42.84 -2.24 10.45
CA SER A 737 41.93 -2.59 9.35
C SER A 737 40.46 -2.70 9.81
N LEU A 738 39.56 -3.10 8.90
CA LEU A 738 38.12 -3.18 9.18
C LEU A 738 37.83 -4.01 10.46
N ARG A 739 37.30 -3.31 11.46
CA ARG A 739 36.73 -3.86 12.68
C ARG A 739 35.34 -3.29 12.87
N VAL A 740 34.45 -4.08 13.44
CA VAL A 740 33.06 -3.68 13.58
C VAL A 740 32.55 -3.89 14.98
N GLN A 741 31.60 -3.04 15.33
CA GLN A 741 30.73 -3.20 16.47
C GLN A 741 29.29 -3.27 15.97
N GLY A 742 28.39 -3.71 16.84
CA GLY A 742 26.98 -3.78 16.48
C GLY A 742 26.04 -3.87 17.66
N LEU A 743 24.79 -3.52 17.38
CA LEU A 743 23.67 -3.72 18.29
C LEU A 743 22.38 -3.99 17.51
N ILE A 744 21.47 -4.72 18.14
CA ILE A 744 20.11 -4.92 17.65
C ILE A 744 19.16 -4.10 18.52
N SER A 745 18.30 -3.33 17.89
CA SER A 745 17.21 -2.62 18.57
C SER A 745 16.06 -3.59 18.87
N LEU A 746 15.62 -3.68 20.13
CA LEU A 746 14.59 -4.63 20.59
C LEU A 746 13.20 -3.99 20.68
N VAL A 747 13.14 -2.66 20.72
CA VAL A 747 11.94 -1.82 20.76
C VAL A 747 12.16 -0.64 19.82
N ASP A 748 11.11 0.04 19.37
CA ASP A 748 11.28 1.26 18.58
C ASP A 748 12.08 2.31 19.38
N CYS A 749 13.15 2.81 18.77
CA CYS A 749 14.08 3.77 19.36
C CYS A 749 14.08 5.09 18.56
N PRO A 750 13.00 5.89 18.62
CA PRO A 750 13.00 7.25 18.09
C PRO A 750 13.92 8.20 18.87
N GLU A 751 14.16 9.39 18.34
CA GLU A 751 15.07 10.36 18.98
C GLU A 751 14.71 10.66 20.44
N ASP A 752 13.44 10.75 20.81
CA ASP A 752 13.06 11.04 22.19
C ASP A 752 13.41 9.92 23.19
N THR A 753 13.64 8.68 22.72
CA THR A 753 14.11 7.56 23.57
C THR A 753 15.63 7.52 23.77
N GLY A 754 16.36 8.48 23.19
CA GLY A 754 17.83 8.48 23.18
C GLY A 754 18.39 7.38 22.29
N GLY A 755 19.71 7.20 22.30
CA GLY A 755 20.34 6.08 21.62
C GLY A 755 21.59 6.45 20.85
N PHE A 756 21.89 5.70 19.79
CA PHE A 756 23.17 5.78 19.10
C PHE A 756 23.31 7.09 18.31
N HIS A 757 24.45 7.74 18.44
CA HIS A 757 24.91 8.79 17.54
C HIS A 757 26.36 8.56 17.13
N CYS A 758 26.78 9.16 16.02
CA CYS A 758 28.14 9.03 15.52
C CYS A 758 28.52 10.23 14.64
N VAL A 759 29.78 10.29 14.21
CA VAL A 759 30.23 11.23 13.16
C VAL A 759 30.37 10.45 11.84
N PRO A 760 29.41 10.52 10.91
CA PRO A 760 29.45 9.73 9.68
C PRO A 760 30.69 10.00 8.83
N GLY A 761 31.24 8.95 8.22
CA GLY A 761 32.41 9.01 7.35
C GLY A 761 33.73 9.28 8.08
N PHE A 762 33.75 9.20 9.41
CA PHE A 762 34.99 9.31 10.20
C PHE A 762 35.66 7.94 10.32
N THR A 763 36.13 7.42 9.19
CA THR A 763 36.90 6.18 9.09
C THR A 763 38.13 6.39 8.20
N ASP A 764 38.98 5.37 8.14
CA ASP A 764 40.14 5.29 7.25
C ASP A 764 41.05 6.52 7.38
N GLN A 765 41.34 7.21 6.27
CA GLN A 765 42.26 8.34 6.25
C GLN A 765 41.90 9.41 7.29
N ARG A 766 40.61 9.72 7.46
CA ARG A 766 40.15 10.74 8.40
C ARG A 766 40.46 10.37 9.85
N PHE A 767 40.34 9.10 10.19
CA PHE A 767 40.70 8.59 11.51
C PHE A 767 42.20 8.69 11.78
N PHE A 768 43.03 8.26 10.82
CA PHE A 768 44.48 8.31 10.96
C PHE A 768 45.04 9.75 10.96
N ASP A 769 44.49 10.64 10.15
CA ASP A 769 44.87 12.06 10.12
C ASP A 769 44.60 12.72 11.47
N TRP A 770 43.43 12.47 12.05
CA TRP A 770 43.08 12.97 13.37
C TRP A 770 44.01 12.40 14.45
N ALA A 771 44.26 11.09 14.43
CA ALA A 771 45.15 10.43 15.39
C ALA A 771 46.56 11.01 15.35
N ASN A 772 47.10 11.27 14.16
CA ASN A 772 48.43 11.83 13.98
C ASN A 772 48.51 13.29 14.40
N ALA A 773 47.51 14.11 14.05
CA ALA A 773 47.46 15.53 14.45
C ALA A 773 47.40 15.73 15.98
N HIS A 774 46.84 14.76 16.70
CA HIS A 774 46.65 14.82 18.15
C HIS A 774 47.62 13.95 18.95
N ARG A 775 48.54 13.22 18.29
CA ARG A 775 49.43 12.23 18.93
C ARG A 775 50.30 12.83 20.03
N ASP A 776 50.96 13.95 19.73
CA ASP A 776 51.94 14.59 20.62
C ASP A 776 51.31 15.60 21.59
N SER A 777 50.00 15.83 21.50
CA SER A 777 49.24 16.73 22.36
C SER A 777 48.26 15.94 23.24
N TYR A 778 47.02 15.79 22.80
CA TYR A 778 45.96 15.07 23.53
C TYR A 778 46.32 13.60 23.76
N GLY A 779 46.86 12.92 22.75
CA GLY A 779 47.27 11.52 22.82
C GLY A 779 48.43 11.24 23.78
N ALA A 780 49.29 12.24 24.02
CA ALA A 780 50.46 12.12 24.89
C ALA A 780 50.13 12.31 26.39
N LEU A 781 48.92 12.76 26.72
CA LEU A 781 48.50 12.94 28.11
C LEU A 781 48.57 11.60 28.87
N PRO A 782 49.09 11.56 30.11
CA PRO A 782 49.20 10.32 30.90
C PRO A 782 47.87 9.57 31.05
N GLU A 783 46.77 10.32 31.16
CA GLU A 783 45.41 9.81 31.28
C GLU A 783 44.81 9.30 29.96
N VAL A 784 45.42 9.59 28.80
CA VAL A 784 44.94 9.19 27.46
C VAL A 784 45.81 8.10 26.87
N SER A 785 47.14 8.28 26.89
CA SER A 785 48.13 7.43 26.23
C SER A 785 48.04 5.94 26.53
N THR A 786 47.50 5.58 27.70
CA THR A 786 47.36 4.18 28.16
C THR A 786 45.94 3.64 28.11
N ARG A 787 44.94 4.46 27.74
CA ARG A 787 43.53 4.05 27.72
C ARG A 787 43.13 3.47 26.37
N ASN A 788 42.35 2.39 26.39
CA ASN A 788 41.74 1.83 25.18
C ASN A 788 40.51 2.66 24.76
N PHE A 789 39.78 3.17 25.75
CA PHE A 789 38.63 4.03 25.58
C PHE A 789 39.07 5.50 25.56
N ILE A 790 38.85 6.18 24.45
CA ILE A 790 39.26 7.58 24.24
C ILE A 790 38.02 8.44 24.02
N GLU A 791 37.74 9.39 24.92
CA GLU A 791 36.71 10.40 24.67
C GLU A 791 37.23 11.45 23.68
N VAL A 792 36.37 11.96 22.81
CA VAL A 792 36.74 13.07 21.93
C VAL A 792 36.89 14.34 22.80
N PRO A 793 37.90 15.20 22.61
CA PRO A 793 38.01 16.48 23.33
C PRO A 793 36.74 17.34 23.16
N ASP A 794 36.30 18.04 24.21
CA ASP A 794 35.03 18.80 24.20
C ASP A 794 35.02 19.96 23.19
N ASP A 795 36.19 20.51 22.88
CA ASP A 795 36.40 21.60 21.91
C ASP A 795 36.67 21.12 20.48
N ASP A 796 36.70 19.80 20.24
CA ASP A 796 37.00 19.25 18.91
C ASP A 796 35.89 19.61 17.90
N PRO A 797 36.24 20.15 16.71
CA PRO A 797 35.26 20.55 15.70
C PRO A 797 34.39 19.40 15.19
N MET A 798 34.83 18.13 15.24
CA MET A 798 34.06 16.98 14.75
C MET A 798 32.72 16.81 15.48
N ARG A 799 32.62 17.32 16.71
CA ARG A 799 31.38 17.25 17.51
C ARG A 799 30.21 17.96 16.83
N LYS A 800 30.46 18.92 15.94
CA LYS A 800 29.43 19.62 15.14
C LYS A 800 28.82 18.75 14.04
N GLU A 801 29.44 17.63 13.71
CA GLU A 801 29.03 16.71 12.66
C GLU A 801 28.27 15.49 13.21
N VAL A 802 28.07 15.43 14.53
CA VAL A 802 27.38 14.32 15.19
C VAL A 802 25.96 14.18 14.66
N THR A 803 25.63 12.97 14.24
CA THR A 803 24.33 12.58 13.69
C THR A 803 23.70 11.51 14.58
N ARG A 804 22.45 11.75 14.99
CA ARG A 804 21.63 10.79 15.73
C ARG A 804 21.09 9.72 14.80
N VAL A 805 21.05 8.48 15.27
CA VAL A 805 20.61 7.32 14.50
C VAL A 805 19.42 6.65 15.21
N PRO A 806 18.21 7.22 15.10
CA PRO A 806 17.02 6.55 15.61
C PRO A 806 16.71 5.28 14.81
N MET A 807 16.26 4.22 15.47
CA MET A 807 16.13 2.87 14.88
C MET A 807 14.78 2.23 15.20
N LYS A 808 14.25 1.43 14.27
CA LYS A 808 13.07 0.59 14.51
C LYS A 808 13.42 -0.68 15.27
N ALA A 809 12.47 -1.24 16.00
CA ALA A 809 12.58 -2.57 16.59
C ALA A 809 12.97 -3.61 15.52
N GLY A 810 13.82 -4.56 15.91
CA GLY A 810 14.33 -5.62 15.04
C GLY A 810 15.38 -5.19 14.01
N SER A 811 15.89 -3.96 14.09
CA SER A 811 16.96 -3.47 13.21
C SER A 811 18.35 -3.74 13.81
N LEU A 812 19.31 -4.12 12.96
CA LEU A 812 20.73 -4.28 13.28
C LEU A 812 21.49 -3.03 12.85
N LEU A 813 22.21 -2.41 13.78
CA LEU A 813 23.21 -1.40 13.49
C LEU A 813 24.58 -2.07 13.50
N ILE A 814 25.37 -1.86 12.44
CA ILE A 814 26.78 -2.22 12.37
C ILE A 814 27.58 -0.94 12.12
N TRP A 815 28.63 -0.69 12.89
CA TRP A 815 29.53 0.43 12.65
C TRP A 815 31.00 0.01 12.72
N ASN A 816 31.84 0.73 11.99
CA ASN A 816 33.29 0.56 12.02
C ASN A 816 33.82 1.02 13.39
N SER A 817 34.70 0.25 14.01
CA SER A 817 35.29 0.58 15.32
C SER A 817 36.11 1.88 15.32
N GLN A 818 36.54 2.36 14.15
CA GLN A 818 37.17 3.67 13.97
C GLN A 818 36.19 4.85 14.04
N LEU A 819 34.88 4.60 14.00
CA LEU A 819 33.86 5.64 14.01
C LEU A 819 33.66 6.17 15.45
N PRO A 820 33.85 7.49 15.70
CA PRO A 820 33.54 8.08 16.98
C PRO A 820 32.02 8.08 17.17
N HIS A 821 31.59 7.57 18.31
CA HIS A 821 30.18 7.32 18.59
C HIS A 821 29.88 7.48 20.07
N GLY A 822 28.61 7.30 20.42
CA GLY A 822 28.14 7.35 21.80
C GLY A 822 26.63 7.23 21.89
N ASN A 823 26.10 7.54 23.07
CA ASN A 823 24.65 7.53 23.29
C ASN A 823 24.15 8.92 23.71
N PHE A 824 23.22 9.47 22.93
CA PHE A 824 22.51 10.69 23.31
C PHE A 824 21.36 10.38 24.30
N PRO A 825 21.02 11.33 25.20
CA PRO A 825 20.05 11.10 26.28
C PRO A 825 18.64 10.73 25.83
N ASN A 826 17.98 9.87 26.61
CA ASN A 826 16.52 9.70 26.57
C ASN A 826 15.83 10.94 27.17
N THR A 827 14.73 11.38 26.57
CA THR A 827 13.93 12.54 26.96
C THR A 827 12.42 12.24 27.01
N GLY A 828 12.03 11.00 26.74
CA GLY A 828 10.65 10.56 26.51
C GLY A 828 10.11 9.59 27.56
N PHE A 829 8.96 8.98 27.25
CA PHE A 829 8.19 8.10 28.14
C PHE A 829 8.49 6.60 27.95
N ASP A 830 9.35 6.26 27.01
CA ASP A 830 9.60 4.88 26.60
C ASP A 830 11.03 4.44 26.89
N PHE A 831 11.18 3.15 27.18
CA PHE A 831 12.49 2.52 27.33
C PHE A 831 13.20 2.44 25.99
N ARG A 832 14.53 2.54 26.02
CA ARG A 832 15.37 2.03 24.94
C ARG A 832 15.95 0.70 25.36
N MET A 833 15.68 -0.35 24.57
CA MET A 833 16.20 -1.68 24.79
C MET A 833 16.95 -2.17 23.55
N VAL A 834 18.20 -2.58 23.73
CA VAL A 834 19.07 -3.08 22.66
C VAL A 834 19.86 -4.31 23.13
N GLN A 835 20.30 -5.15 22.20
CA GLN A 835 21.27 -6.21 22.46
C GLN A 835 22.58 -5.91 21.74
N TYR A 836 23.71 -5.87 22.45
CA TYR A 836 25.02 -5.70 21.82
C TYR A 836 25.48 -7.02 21.19
N ILE A 837 25.81 -6.97 19.90
CA ILE A 837 26.28 -8.12 19.12
C ILE A 837 27.29 -7.62 18.09
N LYS A 838 28.49 -8.21 18.08
CA LYS A 838 29.45 -8.05 17.00
C LYS A 838 30.02 -9.38 16.58
N MET A 839 30.59 -9.42 15.38
CA MET A 839 31.30 -10.59 14.86
C MET A 839 32.73 -10.22 14.49
N ILE A 840 33.62 -11.20 14.60
CA ILE A 840 35.07 -11.05 14.38
C ILE A 840 35.51 -12.16 13.44
N SER A 841 36.43 -11.87 12.53
CA SER A 841 36.95 -12.87 11.60
C SER A 841 37.80 -13.90 12.34
N VAL A 842 37.58 -15.18 12.04
CA VAL A 842 38.40 -16.30 12.54
C VAL A 842 39.84 -16.17 12.05
N ASP A 843 40.03 -15.60 10.86
CA ASP A 843 41.35 -15.38 10.26
C ASP A 843 42.13 -14.24 10.94
N ASP A 844 41.47 -13.44 11.78
CA ASP A 844 42.06 -12.35 12.53
C ASP A 844 41.68 -12.40 14.02
N PRO A 845 42.17 -13.41 14.76
CA PRO A 845 41.78 -13.67 16.15
C PRO A 845 42.39 -12.67 17.15
N ARG A 846 43.08 -11.62 16.68
CA ARG A 846 43.82 -10.67 17.54
C ARG A 846 42.89 -9.86 18.45
N GLU A 847 41.66 -9.61 18.00
CA GLU A 847 40.67 -8.86 18.80
C GLU A 847 39.99 -9.74 19.86
N PHE A 848 39.74 -11.01 19.54
CA PHE A 848 38.97 -11.92 20.38
C PHE A 848 39.19 -13.39 20.02
N LEU A 849 39.23 -14.24 21.05
CA LEU A 849 39.07 -15.68 20.94
C LEU A 849 37.81 -16.11 21.70
N PRO A 850 36.94 -16.97 21.14
CA PRO A 850 35.73 -17.42 21.82
C PRO A 850 36.07 -18.06 23.16
N ALA A 851 35.36 -17.64 24.21
CA ALA A 851 35.55 -18.20 25.55
C ALA A 851 35.31 -19.71 25.59
N MET A 852 34.54 -20.25 24.63
CA MET A 852 34.25 -21.67 24.50
C MET A 852 35.44 -22.51 24.01
N LYS A 853 36.46 -21.89 23.42
CA LYS A 853 37.72 -22.56 23.05
C LYS A 853 38.70 -22.68 24.23
N LEU A 854 38.35 -22.18 25.41
CA LEU A 854 39.20 -22.29 26.61
C LEU A 854 39.07 -23.69 27.23
N GLN A 855 40.18 -24.25 27.73
CA GLN A 855 40.27 -25.60 28.30
C GLN A 855 39.29 -25.93 29.45
N ARG A 856 38.54 -24.96 29.97
CA ARG A 856 37.60 -25.10 31.10
C ARG A 856 36.14 -24.85 30.72
N PHE A 857 35.79 -24.91 29.44
CA PHE A 857 34.43 -24.69 28.99
C PHE A 857 33.50 -25.86 29.36
N ASN A 858 32.33 -25.56 29.93
CA ASN A 858 31.28 -26.52 30.24
C ASN A 858 29.94 -26.03 29.68
N THR A 859 29.38 -26.77 28.73
CA THR A 859 28.18 -26.42 27.96
C THR A 859 26.97 -26.13 28.85
N SER A 860 26.80 -26.88 29.94
CA SER A 860 25.66 -26.74 30.86
C SER A 860 25.73 -25.50 31.77
N GLU A 861 26.90 -24.86 31.87
CA GLU A 861 27.08 -23.60 32.62
C GLU A 861 26.83 -22.36 31.76
N TRP A 862 26.93 -22.51 30.44
CA TRP A 862 26.86 -21.41 29.47
C TRP A 862 25.54 -21.31 28.74
N PHE A 863 24.83 -22.43 28.56
CA PHE A 863 23.53 -22.46 27.90
C PHE A 863 22.42 -22.85 28.87
N PRO A 864 21.25 -22.21 28.80
CA PRO A 864 20.10 -22.68 29.55
C PRO A 864 19.67 -24.06 29.03
N PRO A 865 19.06 -24.93 29.86
CA PRO A 865 18.65 -26.27 29.45
C PRO A 865 17.70 -26.33 28.23
N THR A 866 17.01 -25.22 27.94
CA THR A 866 16.08 -25.08 26.83
C THR A 866 16.76 -24.69 25.51
N PHE A 867 18.05 -24.32 25.55
CA PHE A 867 18.79 -23.89 24.37
C PHE A 867 19.82 -24.93 23.95
N THR A 868 19.82 -25.26 22.66
CA THR A 868 20.89 -26.02 22.01
C THR A 868 21.36 -25.22 20.80
N PRO A 869 22.68 -24.92 20.68
CA PRO A 869 23.21 -24.23 19.52
C PRO A 869 22.82 -24.93 18.21
N SER A 870 22.41 -24.15 17.22
CA SER A 870 22.27 -24.63 15.84
C SER A 870 23.64 -25.03 15.25
N PRO A 871 23.69 -25.75 14.12
CA PRO A 871 24.97 -26.03 13.45
C PRO A 871 25.79 -24.76 13.12
N LEU A 872 25.11 -23.66 12.80
CA LEU A 872 25.76 -22.36 12.63
C LEU A 872 26.23 -21.80 13.98
N GLY A 873 25.40 -21.89 15.01
CA GLY A 873 25.73 -21.50 16.38
C GLY A 873 26.97 -22.19 16.92
N GLU A 874 27.10 -23.51 16.72
CA GLU A 874 28.28 -24.27 17.12
C GLU A 874 29.58 -23.67 16.58
N MET A 875 29.58 -23.21 15.32
CA MET A 875 30.74 -22.54 14.70
C MET A 875 30.91 -21.11 15.20
N LEU A 876 29.82 -20.33 15.28
CA LEU A 876 29.85 -18.94 15.73
C LEU A 876 30.33 -18.79 17.17
N TYR A 877 29.94 -19.71 18.05
CA TYR A 877 30.36 -19.73 19.45
C TYR A 877 31.75 -20.37 19.66
N GLY A 878 32.33 -20.95 18.61
CA GLY A 878 33.63 -21.62 18.67
C GLY A 878 33.61 -22.99 19.35
N LEU A 879 32.45 -23.66 19.42
CA LEU A 879 32.30 -25.05 19.87
C LEU A 879 32.80 -26.04 18.83
N LYS A 880 32.64 -25.67 17.55
CA LYS A 880 33.13 -26.42 16.40
C LYS A 880 34.03 -25.53 15.56
N ASP A 881 35.07 -26.11 14.99
CA ASP A 881 35.92 -25.41 14.04
C ASP A 881 35.16 -25.16 12.73
N TRP A 882 35.45 -24.01 12.13
CA TRP A 882 35.01 -23.73 10.77
C TRP A 882 35.73 -24.69 9.82
N PRO A 883 35.04 -25.26 8.81
CA PRO A 883 35.71 -26.11 7.82
C PRO A 883 36.84 -25.34 7.13
N GLU A 884 37.96 -26.02 6.84
CA GLU A 884 39.03 -25.46 6.02
C GLU A 884 38.49 -25.23 4.60
N ASP A 885 38.82 -24.07 4.02
CA ASP A 885 38.36 -23.67 2.69
C ASP A 885 38.98 -24.58 1.60
N ASN A 886 38.42 -25.78 1.39
CA ASN A 886 38.58 -26.54 0.16
C ASN A 886 37.51 -26.07 -0.83
N GLU A 887 37.75 -24.91 -1.45
CA GLU A 887 37.43 -24.59 -2.85
C GLU A 887 37.53 -23.08 -3.09
N ALA A 888 38.15 -22.75 -4.20
CA ALA A 888 38.45 -21.39 -4.64
C ALA A 888 37.25 -20.44 -4.53
N ALA A 889 37.53 -19.22 -4.08
CA ALA A 889 36.66 -18.08 -4.31
C ALA A 889 36.23 -18.04 -5.79
N PRO A 890 34.92 -18.02 -6.11
CA PRO A 890 34.49 -17.54 -7.40
C PRO A 890 34.69 -16.02 -7.39
N ASN A 891 35.78 -15.57 -8.01
CA ASN A 891 35.86 -14.24 -8.59
C ASN A 891 34.62 -14.01 -9.45
N SER A 892 33.96 -12.87 -9.25
CA SER A 892 33.18 -12.11 -10.25
C SER A 892 32.35 -12.88 -11.29
N ALA A 893 31.03 -12.95 -11.08
CA ALA A 893 29.93 -12.95 -12.08
C ALA A 893 28.66 -13.31 -11.29
N GLN A 894 27.53 -12.60 -11.32
CA GLN A 894 26.86 -11.91 -12.42
C GLN A 894 25.83 -10.94 -11.86
#